data_AF-A0A6L5FXH1-F1
#
_entry.id   AF-A0A6L5FXH1-F1
#
_cell.length_a   1.000
_cell.length_b   1.000
_cell.length_c   1.000
_cell.angle_alpha   90.00
_cell.angle_beta   90.00
_cell.angle_gamma   90.00
#
_symmetry.space_group_name_H-M   'P 1'
#
loop_
_entity.id
_entity.type
_entity.pdbx_description
1 polymer ?
#
loop_
_entity_poly.entity_id
_entity_poly.type
_entity_poly.pdbx_seq_one_letter_code
_entity_poly.pdbx_strand_id
1 'polypeptide(L)'
;MAVAAPNPVTKLTDLVQTTRRLPAQTAAERSAALRQRVAVGASSLERGGFTPQSFRQARGSLAGELPRAQFEPPLTSFAPEEAQQLRDILRDKNLRFFENINADGGLTKLLDGRLNEITPSEIALIDRVWGADLADAIAARQGIKWGDELISALGAPRTLKASFDLSAPGRQGLALGVRHPQEWLESWAPMLRAWSSEGKARAANDQAAAILRPWRDKYGDDLVSLYDDLERVPGFEPQGRTRIARTLRSIPGIAHAERAYGTFLNVQRAKTFNTMATALERAGVTDEGHFRNIAAIIDHATGFGAAPLGRSTAGQLGGQTFFSQRLMSSRFQFLTDPIVEGLTKGDLNAARAATENLVAFFGAQMGLLALGKEAGVWDAEFDPRSTDFAKIRIGPLRIDTMAGFSPLLRQAARVATGERKTMTGDTFETRPPTEALRFFQNKLAPFPSVAISLLSGQNIIGEKPTVGSVMKDLFMPMFVDSFIEGLNSGGIEGALASALPETVGLGTLNYGPGQAAQVDIARQEYRSEYDDLHAREQAEINAQAAGQGVKMEWRDRQAPWWTAREDGMQRWLFDVRQSDPELADDPFAQQAQTVSKFADLATELSAWAREEYGITRIEAETAADRFLRETGLQDYINAYRKEVLDADPEFLITWDEAFENGDVEYAPAKWVREFVEEGAR
;
A
#
# COMPACT_ATOMS: atom_id res chain seq x y z
N MET A 1 41.60 -8.33 -48.22
CA MET A 1 40.97 -8.22 -46.88
C MET A 1 39.50 -8.55 -47.05
N ALA A 2 39.06 -9.72 -46.59
CA ALA A 2 37.64 -10.08 -46.60
C ALA A 2 36.95 -9.25 -45.51
N VAL A 3 35.96 -8.43 -45.91
CA VAL A 3 35.08 -7.74 -44.96
C VAL A 3 34.33 -8.84 -44.21
N ALA A 4 34.49 -8.90 -42.88
CA ALA A 4 33.77 -9.85 -42.05
C ALA A 4 32.26 -9.69 -42.32
N ALA A 5 31.56 -10.80 -42.58
CA ALA A 5 30.12 -10.78 -42.77
C ALA A 5 29.45 -10.12 -41.53
N PRO A 6 28.46 -9.23 -41.72
CA PRO A 6 27.80 -8.57 -40.61
C PRO A 6 27.19 -9.62 -39.67
N ASN A 7 27.32 -9.40 -38.36
CA ASN A 7 26.73 -10.26 -37.34
C ASN A 7 25.23 -10.48 -37.63
N PRO A 8 24.75 -11.74 -37.79
CA PRO A 8 23.35 -12.04 -38.11
C PRO A 8 22.34 -11.40 -37.15
N VAL A 9 22.72 -11.21 -35.88
CA VAL A 9 21.89 -10.53 -34.87
C VAL A 9 21.75 -9.04 -35.16
N THR A 10 22.84 -8.37 -35.54
CA THR A 10 22.83 -6.96 -35.91
C THR A 10 21.99 -6.74 -37.17
N LYS A 11 22.18 -7.59 -38.19
CA LYS A 11 21.38 -7.59 -39.41
C LYS A 11 19.88 -7.76 -39.12
N LEU A 12 19.52 -8.69 -38.23
CA LEU A 12 18.14 -8.91 -37.82
C LEU A 12 17.56 -7.68 -37.09
N THR A 13 18.35 -7.09 -36.21
CA THR A 13 17.99 -5.88 -35.46
C THR A 13 17.70 -4.72 -36.39
N ASP A 14 18.58 -4.46 -37.35
CA ASP A 14 18.43 -3.37 -38.33
C ASP A 14 17.19 -3.55 -39.21
N LEU A 15 16.87 -4.78 -39.62
CA LEU A 15 15.66 -5.09 -40.39
C LEU A 15 14.38 -4.80 -39.60
N VAL A 16 14.34 -5.18 -38.32
CA VAL A 16 13.21 -4.87 -37.42
C VAL A 16 13.11 -3.35 -37.18
N GLN A 17 14.24 -2.65 -37.08
CA GLN A 17 14.29 -1.21 -36.88
C GLN A 17 13.92 -0.40 -38.13
N THR A 18 14.13 -0.91 -39.34
CA THR A 18 13.83 -0.19 -40.59
C THR A 18 12.43 -0.46 -41.14
N THR A 19 11.78 -1.53 -40.67
CA THR A 19 10.39 -1.88 -41.02
C THR A 19 9.40 -0.78 -40.60
N ARG A 20 8.59 -0.21 -41.50
CA ARG A 20 7.64 0.90 -41.22
C ARG A 20 6.70 0.60 -40.03
N ARG A 21 6.41 1.61 -39.18
CA ARG A 21 5.38 1.50 -38.12
C ARG A 21 3.99 1.33 -38.74
N LEU A 22 3.11 0.62 -38.03
CA LEU A 22 1.69 0.40 -38.33
C LEU A 22 1.04 1.62 -39.00
N PRO A 23 0.29 1.48 -40.10
CA PRO A 23 -0.70 2.48 -40.46
C PRO A 23 -1.76 2.52 -39.35
N ALA A 24 -2.00 3.70 -38.77
CA ALA A 24 -3.07 3.92 -37.78
C ALA A 24 -4.46 3.45 -38.26
N GLN A 25 -4.64 3.28 -39.58
CA GLN A 25 -5.83 2.73 -40.22
C GLN A 25 -6.16 1.30 -39.77
N THR A 26 -5.19 0.38 -39.64
CA THR A 26 -5.50 -1.03 -39.30
C THR A 26 -5.95 -1.20 -37.85
N ALA A 27 -5.47 -0.36 -36.94
CA ALA A 27 -5.94 -0.33 -35.54
C ALA A 27 -7.37 0.22 -35.43
N ALA A 28 -7.69 1.27 -36.21
CA ALA A 28 -9.03 1.83 -36.29
C ALA A 28 -10.03 0.84 -36.93
N GLU A 29 -9.63 0.15 -38.00
CA GLU A 29 -10.43 -0.89 -38.67
C GLU A 29 -10.66 -2.12 -37.79
N ARG A 30 -9.64 -2.56 -37.04
CA ARG A 30 -9.80 -3.63 -36.04
C ARG A 30 -10.73 -3.21 -34.92
N SER A 31 -10.58 -1.98 -34.40
CA SER A 31 -11.44 -1.44 -33.36
C SER A 31 -12.89 -1.28 -33.84
N ALA A 32 -13.10 -0.86 -35.09
CA ALA A 32 -14.41 -0.81 -35.71
C ALA A 32 -15.03 -2.21 -35.88
N ALA A 33 -14.27 -3.18 -36.41
CA ALA A 33 -14.72 -4.56 -36.57
C ALA A 33 -15.03 -5.25 -35.23
N LEU A 34 -14.21 -5.02 -34.19
CA LEU A 34 -14.45 -5.52 -32.84
C LEU A 34 -15.69 -4.87 -32.22
N ARG A 35 -15.86 -3.56 -32.34
CA ARG A 35 -17.06 -2.87 -31.84
C ARG A 35 -18.33 -3.41 -32.48
N GLN A 36 -18.30 -3.66 -33.78
CA GLN A 36 -19.44 -4.24 -34.50
C GLN A 36 -19.73 -5.69 -34.07
N ARG A 37 -18.70 -6.52 -33.91
CA ARG A 37 -18.86 -7.93 -33.44
C ARG A 37 -19.30 -8.03 -31.99
N VAL A 38 -18.79 -7.15 -31.13
CA VAL A 38 -19.19 -7.04 -29.72
C VAL A 38 -20.62 -6.53 -29.63
N ALA A 39 -21.04 -5.55 -30.44
CA ALA A 39 -22.43 -5.11 -30.49
C ALA A 39 -23.37 -6.26 -30.90
N VAL A 40 -23.02 -7.06 -31.92
CA VAL A 40 -23.81 -8.23 -32.34
C VAL A 40 -23.87 -9.31 -31.25
N GLY A 41 -22.76 -9.54 -30.53
CA GLY A 41 -22.72 -10.47 -29.41
C GLY A 41 -23.55 -10.00 -28.22
N ALA A 42 -23.46 -8.70 -27.89
CA ALA A 42 -24.23 -8.06 -26.85
C ALA A 42 -25.74 -8.12 -27.14
N SER A 43 -26.16 -7.79 -28.37
CA SER A 43 -27.56 -7.90 -28.78
C SER A 43 -28.09 -9.35 -28.82
N SER A 44 -27.20 -10.35 -28.85
CA SER A 44 -27.59 -11.77 -28.74
C SER A 44 -27.82 -12.18 -27.29
N LEU A 45 -27.09 -11.57 -26.33
CA LEU A 45 -27.30 -11.75 -24.89
C LEU A 45 -28.51 -10.95 -24.39
N GLU A 46 -28.72 -9.74 -24.91
CA GLU A 46 -29.89 -8.91 -24.56
C GLU A 46 -31.21 -9.57 -25.00
N ARG A 47 -31.24 -10.22 -26.17
CA ARG A 47 -32.44 -10.88 -26.70
C ARG A 47 -32.64 -12.30 -26.18
N GLY A 48 -31.56 -13.03 -25.91
CA GLY A 48 -31.59 -14.45 -25.51
C GLY A 48 -31.45 -14.70 -24.01
N GLY A 49 -31.34 -13.65 -23.20
CA GLY A 49 -30.99 -13.72 -21.78
C GLY A 49 -29.61 -14.33 -21.54
N PHE A 50 -29.23 -14.54 -20.27
CA PHE A 50 -27.93 -15.12 -19.90
C PHE A 50 -27.95 -16.66 -19.90
N THR A 51 -28.31 -17.25 -21.04
CA THR A 51 -28.41 -18.71 -21.20
C THR A 51 -27.16 -19.29 -21.87
N PRO A 52 -26.80 -20.55 -21.61
CA PRO A 52 -25.66 -21.21 -22.28
C PRO A 52 -25.75 -21.18 -23.82
N GLN A 53 -26.96 -21.10 -24.37
CA GLN A 53 -27.20 -21.01 -25.81
C GLN A 53 -26.95 -19.61 -26.38
N SER A 54 -27.39 -18.55 -25.69
CA SER A 54 -27.10 -17.17 -26.08
C SER A 54 -25.60 -16.84 -25.90
N PHE A 55 -24.94 -17.42 -24.88
CA PHE A 55 -23.48 -17.33 -24.73
C PHE A 55 -22.72 -18.03 -25.85
N ARG A 56 -23.22 -19.16 -26.36
CA ARG A 56 -22.63 -19.81 -27.54
C ARG A 56 -22.82 -18.99 -28.80
N GLN A 57 -23.97 -18.35 -28.99
CA GLN A 57 -24.21 -17.42 -30.11
C GLN A 57 -23.36 -16.15 -30.02
N ALA A 58 -23.25 -15.55 -28.83
CA ALA A 58 -22.41 -14.39 -28.57
C ALA A 58 -20.91 -14.71 -28.72
N ARG A 59 -20.48 -15.93 -28.37
CA ARG A 59 -19.13 -16.41 -28.70
C ARG A 59 -18.95 -16.63 -30.19
N GLY A 60 -19.97 -17.16 -30.88
CA GLY A 60 -19.96 -17.33 -32.33
C GLY A 60 -19.78 -16.02 -33.08
N SER A 61 -20.39 -14.91 -32.61
CA SER A 61 -20.25 -13.59 -33.24
C SER A 61 -18.87 -12.95 -33.06
N LEU A 62 -18.07 -13.46 -32.12
CA LEU A 62 -16.68 -13.05 -31.88
C LEU A 62 -15.67 -13.90 -32.65
N ALA A 63 -16.10 -15.02 -33.26
CA ALA A 63 -15.24 -15.90 -34.04
C ALA A 63 -14.88 -15.28 -35.40
N GLY A 64 -13.70 -15.65 -35.92
CA GLY A 64 -13.21 -15.23 -37.24
C GLY A 64 -12.01 -14.27 -37.17
N GLU A 65 -11.17 -14.30 -38.20
CA GLU A 65 -9.94 -13.51 -38.25
C GLU A 65 -10.24 -12.00 -38.36
N LEU A 66 -9.45 -11.19 -37.65
CA LEU A 66 -9.49 -9.73 -37.76
C LEU A 66 -8.60 -9.25 -38.91
N PRO A 67 -8.85 -8.06 -39.49
CA PRO A 67 -8.02 -7.51 -40.56
C PRO A 67 -6.52 -7.55 -40.21
N ARG A 68 -5.68 -8.04 -41.13
CA ARG A 68 -4.24 -8.31 -40.91
C ARG A 68 -3.39 -7.29 -41.67
N ALA A 69 -2.38 -6.75 -40.99
CA ALA A 69 -1.25 -6.15 -41.69
C ALA A 69 -0.25 -7.27 -41.98
N GLN A 70 0.13 -7.44 -43.25
CA GLN A 70 1.22 -8.34 -43.62
C GLN A 70 2.53 -7.56 -43.48
N PHE A 71 3.41 -8.04 -42.62
CA PHE A 71 4.82 -7.62 -42.61
C PHE A 71 5.55 -8.36 -43.73
N GLU A 72 6.59 -7.75 -44.29
CA GLU A 72 7.51 -8.46 -45.15
C GLU A 72 8.41 -9.35 -44.25
N PRO A 73 8.38 -10.69 -44.38
CA PRO A 73 9.11 -11.58 -43.49
C PRO A 73 10.62 -11.30 -43.55
N PRO A 74 11.31 -11.00 -42.43
CA PRO A 74 12.77 -10.86 -42.44
C PRO A 74 13.50 -12.06 -43.03
N LEU A 75 12.90 -13.26 -42.97
CA LEU A 75 13.42 -14.49 -43.57
C LEU A 75 13.77 -14.36 -45.07
N THR A 76 13.09 -13.49 -45.83
CA THR A 76 13.40 -13.26 -47.25
C THR A 76 14.74 -12.55 -47.47
N SER A 77 15.29 -11.93 -46.42
CA SER A 77 16.56 -11.19 -46.42
C SER A 77 17.72 -11.98 -45.77
N PHE A 78 17.48 -13.23 -45.34
CA PHE A 78 18.47 -14.11 -44.71
C PHE A 78 18.82 -15.30 -45.63
N ALA A 79 20.11 -15.61 -45.74
CA ALA A 79 20.54 -16.89 -46.28
C ALA A 79 20.26 -18.02 -45.27
N PRO A 80 20.00 -19.26 -45.70
CA PRO A 80 19.75 -20.40 -44.80
C PRO A 80 20.85 -20.58 -43.73
N GLU A 81 22.09 -20.27 -44.09
CA GLU A 81 23.25 -20.34 -43.20
C GLU A 81 23.23 -19.26 -42.11
N GLU A 82 22.76 -18.05 -42.41
CA GLU A 82 22.63 -16.95 -41.44
C GLU A 82 21.50 -17.23 -40.44
N ALA A 83 20.38 -17.81 -40.91
CA ALA A 83 19.29 -18.23 -40.05
C ALA A 83 19.69 -19.40 -39.12
N GLN A 84 20.57 -20.28 -39.60
CA GLN A 84 21.12 -21.35 -38.78
C GLN A 84 22.10 -20.82 -37.73
N GLN A 85 22.95 -19.85 -38.07
CA GLN A 85 23.84 -19.18 -37.10
C GLN A 85 23.07 -18.53 -35.94
N LEU A 86 21.89 -17.95 -36.20
CA LEU A 86 21.02 -17.42 -35.14
C LEU A 86 20.53 -18.54 -34.19
N ARG A 87 20.18 -19.71 -34.72
CA ARG A 87 19.77 -20.88 -33.93
C ARG A 87 20.94 -21.53 -33.20
N ASP A 88 22.15 -21.49 -33.75
CA ASP A 88 23.33 -22.07 -33.10
C ASP A 88 23.71 -21.30 -31.81
N ILE A 89 23.42 -19.98 -31.74
CA ILE A 89 23.57 -19.19 -30.50
C ILE A 89 22.74 -19.77 -29.34
N LEU A 90 21.59 -20.41 -29.60
CA LEU A 90 20.79 -21.06 -28.57
C LEU A 90 21.54 -22.22 -27.89
N ARG A 91 22.37 -22.95 -28.65
CA ARG A 91 23.11 -24.11 -28.15
C ARG A 91 24.19 -23.72 -27.16
N ASP A 92 24.74 -22.51 -27.32
CA ASP A 92 25.81 -21.97 -26.46
C ASP A 92 25.27 -21.31 -25.18
N LYS A 93 23.95 -21.15 -25.06
CA LYS A 93 23.30 -20.61 -23.86
C LYS A 93 22.77 -21.76 -22.99
N ASN A 94 23.16 -21.80 -21.71
CA ASN A 94 22.71 -22.80 -20.75
C ASN A 94 21.23 -22.57 -20.32
N LEU A 95 20.30 -22.78 -21.25
CA LEU A 95 18.85 -22.63 -21.06
C LEU A 95 18.19 -23.97 -20.70
N ARG A 96 17.09 -23.93 -19.94
CA ARG A 96 16.25 -25.11 -19.68
C ARG A 96 15.59 -25.59 -20.97
N PHE A 97 15.19 -26.86 -21.02
CA PHE A 97 14.56 -27.47 -22.20
C PHE A 97 13.38 -26.66 -22.77
N PHE A 98 12.43 -26.23 -21.92
CA PHE A 98 11.29 -25.42 -22.35
C PHE A 98 11.66 -23.97 -22.71
N GLU A 99 12.74 -23.43 -22.13
CA GLU A 99 13.24 -22.10 -22.50
C GLU A 99 13.84 -22.11 -23.90
N ASN A 100 14.54 -23.19 -24.28
CA ASN A 100 15.06 -23.38 -25.64
C ASN A 100 13.93 -23.43 -26.68
N ILE A 101 12.86 -24.20 -26.41
CA ILE A 101 11.70 -24.30 -27.32
C ILE A 101 11.01 -22.95 -27.50
N ASN A 102 10.81 -22.21 -26.41
CA ASN A 102 10.15 -20.90 -26.46
C ASN A 102 11.05 -19.84 -27.13
N ALA A 103 12.36 -19.91 -26.95
CA ALA A 103 13.30 -18.98 -27.59
C ALA A 103 13.33 -19.21 -29.11
N ASP A 104 13.39 -20.47 -29.56
CA ASP A 104 13.30 -20.83 -30.98
C ASP A 104 11.95 -20.42 -31.58
N GLY A 105 10.83 -20.69 -30.88
CA GLY A 105 9.50 -20.26 -31.30
C GLY A 105 9.37 -18.74 -31.46
N GLY A 106 9.98 -17.96 -30.57
CA GLY A 106 10.09 -16.51 -30.68
C GLY A 106 10.90 -16.05 -31.90
N LEU A 107 12.04 -16.70 -32.16
CA LEU A 107 12.88 -16.44 -33.33
C LEU A 107 12.16 -16.79 -34.64
N THR A 108 11.44 -17.91 -34.71
CA THR A 108 10.65 -18.29 -35.89
C THR A 108 9.57 -17.25 -36.20
N LYS A 109 8.79 -16.84 -35.19
CA LYS A 109 7.78 -15.79 -35.36
C LYS A 109 8.39 -14.47 -35.84
N LEU A 110 9.57 -14.13 -35.35
CA LEU A 110 10.31 -12.95 -35.75
C LEU A 110 10.74 -13.01 -37.23
N LEU A 111 11.34 -14.13 -37.65
CA LEU A 111 11.78 -14.34 -39.04
C LEU A 111 10.61 -14.40 -40.02
N ASP A 112 9.47 -14.94 -39.60
CA ASP A 112 8.24 -15.01 -40.41
C ASP A 112 7.50 -13.67 -40.53
N GLY A 113 8.00 -12.60 -39.89
CA GLY A 113 7.32 -11.30 -39.85
C GLY A 113 6.08 -11.29 -38.95
N ARG A 114 5.89 -12.31 -38.10
CA ARG A 114 4.78 -12.43 -37.14
C ARG A 114 5.07 -11.71 -35.83
N LEU A 115 5.55 -10.46 -35.95
CA LEU A 115 5.97 -9.64 -34.81
C LEU A 115 4.88 -9.48 -33.75
N ASN A 116 3.60 -9.44 -34.14
CA ASN A 116 2.46 -9.32 -33.23
C ASN A 116 2.10 -10.61 -32.45
N GLU A 117 2.74 -11.74 -32.77
CA GLU A 117 2.53 -13.04 -32.11
C GLU A 117 3.64 -13.40 -31.12
N ILE A 118 4.71 -12.59 -31.07
CA ILE A 118 5.81 -12.77 -30.11
C ILE A 118 5.34 -12.27 -28.75
N THR A 119 5.25 -13.19 -27.80
CA THR A 119 4.79 -12.95 -26.43
C THR A 119 5.86 -12.22 -25.59
N PRO A 120 5.47 -11.58 -24.47
CA PRO A 120 6.45 -10.96 -23.56
C PRO A 120 7.50 -11.95 -22.99
N SER A 121 7.14 -13.23 -22.84
CA SER A 121 8.07 -14.30 -22.45
C SER A 121 9.10 -14.62 -23.52
N GLU A 122 8.70 -14.60 -24.79
CA GLU A 122 9.59 -14.83 -25.93
C GLU A 122 10.52 -13.63 -26.15
N ILE A 123 10.06 -12.38 -25.95
CA ILE A 123 10.92 -11.19 -26.00
C ILE A 123 12.00 -11.23 -24.90
N ALA A 124 11.66 -11.70 -23.70
CA ALA A 124 12.64 -11.84 -22.61
C ALA A 124 13.68 -12.93 -22.88
N LEU A 125 13.29 -14.01 -23.58
CA LEU A 125 14.24 -15.01 -24.07
C LEU A 125 15.09 -14.44 -25.20
N ILE A 126 14.51 -13.60 -26.07
CA ILE A 126 15.25 -12.95 -27.15
C ILE A 126 16.33 -12.00 -26.60
N ASP A 127 16.02 -11.22 -25.57
CA ASP A 127 16.96 -10.38 -24.84
C ASP A 127 18.11 -11.19 -24.25
N ARG A 128 17.80 -12.31 -23.57
CA ARG A 128 18.79 -13.17 -22.92
C ARG A 128 19.72 -13.89 -23.91
N VAL A 129 19.21 -14.25 -25.09
CA VAL A 129 19.93 -15.06 -26.07
C VAL A 129 20.65 -14.21 -27.11
N TRP A 130 19.94 -13.26 -27.72
CA TRP A 130 20.40 -12.45 -28.85
C TRP A 130 20.61 -10.97 -28.47
N GLY A 131 20.30 -10.56 -27.24
CA GLY A 131 20.67 -9.24 -26.71
C GLY A 131 19.54 -8.21 -26.70
N ALA A 132 19.75 -7.17 -25.88
CA ALA A 132 18.76 -6.14 -25.60
C ALA A 132 18.35 -5.33 -26.83
N ASP A 133 19.28 -5.02 -27.74
CA ASP A 133 19.01 -4.19 -28.92
C ASP A 133 17.96 -4.82 -29.84
N LEU A 134 18.02 -6.14 -30.03
CA LEU A 134 17.03 -6.88 -30.82
C LEU A 134 15.68 -6.93 -30.12
N ALA A 135 15.66 -7.22 -28.82
CA ALA A 135 14.45 -7.25 -28.02
C ALA A 135 13.76 -5.87 -27.99
N ASP A 136 14.54 -4.79 -27.90
CA ASP A 136 14.08 -3.41 -27.89
C ASP A 136 13.52 -2.98 -29.25
N ALA A 137 14.13 -3.41 -30.34
CA ALA A 137 13.61 -3.19 -31.68
C ALA A 137 12.23 -3.85 -31.87
N ILE A 138 12.05 -5.08 -31.37
CA ILE A 138 10.78 -5.82 -31.43
C ILE A 138 9.71 -5.11 -30.57
N ALA A 139 10.05 -4.77 -29.34
CA ALA A 139 9.18 -4.06 -28.40
C ALA A 139 8.67 -2.72 -28.96
N ALA A 140 9.55 -1.92 -29.57
CA ALA A 140 9.22 -0.63 -30.16
C ALA A 140 8.27 -0.72 -31.38
N ARG A 141 8.20 -1.90 -32.02
CA ARG A 141 7.36 -2.17 -33.20
C ARG A 141 6.02 -2.82 -32.84
N GLN A 142 5.96 -3.57 -31.73
CA GLN A 142 4.72 -4.16 -31.23
C GLN A 142 3.76 -3.13 -30.60
N GLY A 143 4.25 -1.93 -30.25
CA GLY A 143 3.44 -0.92 -29.57
C GLY A 143 2.99 -1.42 -28.20
N ILE A 144 3.95 -1.74 -27.33
CA ILE A 144 3.70 -2.16 -25.94
C ILE A 144 2.68 -1.22 -25.30
N LYS A 145 1.66 -1.83 -24.68
CA LYS A 145 0.51 -1.13 -24.08
C LYS A 145 1.02 -0.16 -23.03
N TRP A 146 0.77 1.13 -23.22
CA TRP A 146 1.11 2.21 -22.30
C TRP A 146 0.58 1.99 -20.87
N GLY A 147 -0.42 1.11 -20.69
CA GLY A 147 -0.84 0.62 -19.38
C GLY A 147 0.30 -0.07 -18.63
N ASP A 148 0.94 -1.10 -19.18
CA ASP A 148 1.88 -1.96 -18.42
C ASP A 148 3.16 -1.20 -17.99
N GLU A 149 3.58 -0.20 -18.77
CA GLU A 149 4.71 0.67 -18.47
C GLU A 149 4.35 1.75 -17.43
N LEU A 150 3.13 2.30 -17.47
CA LEU A 150 2.58 3.16 -16.42
C LEU A 150 2.45 2.41 -15.09
N ILE A 151 1.98 1.16 -15.13
CA ILE A 151 1.84 0.28 -13.97
C ILE A 151 3.24 0.06 -13.36
N SER A 152 4.22 -0.35 -14.15
CA SER A 152 5.61 -0.46 -13.69
C SER A 152 6.23 0.82 -13.11
N ALA A 153 5.89 2.00 -13.64
CA ALA A 153 6.29 3.28 -13.07
C ALA A 153 5.60 3.55 -11.72
N LEU A 154 4.32 3.19 -11.57
CA LEU A 154 3.55 3.32 -10.33
C LEU A 154 4.05 2.36 -9.22
N GLY A 155 4.67 1.23 -9.58
CA GLY A 155 5.29 0.31 -8.62
C GLY A 155 6.72 0.65 -8.20
N ALA A 156 7.42 1.51 -8.95
CA ALA A 156 8.85 1.76 -8.80
C ALA A 156 9.26 2.34 -7.42
N PRO A 157 8.56 3.34 -6.86
CA PRO A 157 8.86 3.84 -5.52
C PRO A 157 8.77 2.76 -4.44
N ARG A 158 7.78 1.85 -4.53
CA ARG A 158 7.60 0.77 -3.57
C ARG A 158 8.78 -0.22 -3.58
N THR A 159 9.18 -0.66 -4.78
CA THR A 159 10.30 -1.58 -4.94
C THR A 159 11.60 -0.96 -4.44
N LEU A 160 11.77 0.36 -4.62
CA LEU A 160 12.93 1.09 -4.13
C LEU A 160 12.91 1.27 -2.60
N LYS A 161 11.75 1.53 -2.00
CA LYS A 161 11.57 1.53 -0.54
C LYS A 161 11.85 0.18 0.11
N ALA A 162 11.55 -0.90 -0.61
CA ALA A 162 11.83 -2.27 -0.19
C ALA A 162 13.28 -2.71 -0.47
N SER A 163 14.12 -1.84 -1.06
CA SER A 163 15.56 -2.13 -1.20
C SER A 163 16.19 -2.27 0.18
N PHE A 164 17.06 -3.27 0.35
CA PHE A 164 17.73 -3.51 1.64
C PHE A 164 16.81 -3.90 2.79
N ASP A 165 15.59 -4.34 2.47
CA ASP A 165 14.61 -4.76 3.45
C ASP A 165 14.80 -6.23 3.87
N LEU A 166 14.99 -6.46 5.18
CA LEU A 166 14.99 -7.78 5.83
C LEU A 166 13.73 -7.98 6.69
N SER A 167 12.65 -7.22 6.43
CA SER A 167 11.44 -7.16 7.26
C SER A 167 10.52 -8.36 7.19
N ALA A 168 10.77 -9.36 6.33
CA ALA A 168 9.93 -10.54 6.19
C ALA A 168 9.56 -11.21 7.54
N PRO A 169 10.50 -11.37 8.49
CA PRO A 169 10.24 -11.99 9.80
C PRO A 169 9.19 -11.24 10.62
N GLY A 170 9.27 -9.91 10.71
CA GLY A 170 8.33 -9.08 11.49
C GLY A 170 7.04 -8.77 10.75
N ARG A 171 7.14 -8.40 9.46
CA ARG A 171 5.97 -7.96 8.69
C ARG A 171 5.05 -9.07 8.25
N GLN A 172 5.57 -10.27 7.96
CA GLN A 172 4.73 -11.39 7.46
C GLN A 172 4.94 -12.66 8.27
N GLY A 173 6.16 -12.94 8.73
CA GLY A 173 6.48 -14.16 9.45
C GLY A 173 5.97 -14.21 10.89
N LEU A 174 5.81 -13.07 11.55
CA LEU A 174 5.59 -12.99 13.00
C LEU A 174 4.25 -13.58 13.43
N ALA A 175 3.19 -13.35 12.65
CA ALA A 175 1.85 -13.86 12.94
C ALA A 175 1.81 -15.40 13.02
N LEU A 176 2.61 -16.08 12.21
CA LEU A 176 2.80 -17.54 12.30
C LEU A 176 3.89 -17.90 13.34
N GLY A 177 4.94 -17.09 13.42
CA GLY A 177 6.14 -17.35 14.21
C GLY A 177 5.93 -17.35 15.72
N VAL A 178 4.93 -16.64 16.25
CA VAL A 178 4.64 -16.67 17.69
C VAL A 178 4.26 -18.08 18.17
N ARG A 179 3.48 -18.83 17.37
CA ARG A 179 3.12 -20.22 17.68
C ARG A 179 4.15 -21.22 17.18
N HIS A 180 4.90 -20.86 16.15
CA HIS A 180 5.93 -21.68 15.51
C HIS A 180 7.31 -21.00 15.61
N PRO A 181 7.83 -20.76 16.84
CA PRO A 181 9.03 -19.95 17.04
C PRO A 181 10.28 -20.64 16.51
N GLN A 182 10.32 -21.98 16.56
CA GLN A 182 11.44 -22.73 16.01
C GLN A 182 11.52 -22.57 14.49
N GLU A 183 10.41 -22.76 13.77
CA GLU A 183 10.37 -22.61 12.32
C GLU A 183 10.66 -21.17 11.88
N TRP A 184 10.20 -20.18 12.66
CA TRP A 184 10.51 -18.77 12.42
C TRP A 184 12.01 -18.48 12.63
N LEU A 185 12.60 -18.91 13.74
CA LEU A 185 14.02 -18.75 14.05
C LEU A 185 14.92 -19.45 13.02
N GLU A 186 14.59 -20.67 12.63
CA GLU A 186 15.36 -21.45 11.67
C GLU A 186 15.30 -20.89 10.23
N SER A 187 14.39 -19.95 9.95
CA SER A 187 14.25 -19.29 8.65
C SER A 187 15.16 -18.07 8.49
N TRP A 188 15.72 -17.54 9.59
CA TRP A 188 16.67 -16.40 9.56
C TRP A 188 17.99 -16.74 8.85
N ALA A 189 18.60 -17.87 9.17
CA ALA A 189 19.88 -18.24 8.57
C ALA A 189 19.77 -18.45 7.03
N PRO A 190 18.74 -19.14 6.51
CA PRO A 190 18.45 -19.15 5.07
C PRO A 190 18.24 -17.77 4.45
N MET A 191 17.49 -16.88 5.10
CA MET A 191 17.27 -15.50 4.64
C MET A 191 18.58 -14.72 4.47
N LEU A 192 19.44 -14.72 5.50
CA LEU A 192 20.73 -14.01 5.47
C LEU A 192 21.70 -14.60 4.44
N ARG A 193 21.62 -15.92 4.20
CA ARG A 193 22.39 -16.59 3.14
C ARG A 193 21.86 -16.25 1.74
N ALA A 194 20.54 -16.15 1.58
CA ALA A 194 19.89 -15.76 0.32
C ALA A 194 20.15 -14.30 -0.05
N TRP A 195 20.26 -13.43 0.95
CA TRP A 195 20.72 -12.06 0.80
C TRP A 195 22.07 -12.01 0.08
N SER A 196 23.06 -12.77 0.57
CA SER A 196 24.43 -12.73 0.02
C SER A 196 24.65 -13.60 -1.23
N SER A 197 23.79 -14.60 -1.50
CA SER A 197 24.03 -15.56 -2.58
C SER A 197 22.74 -16.09 -3.20
N GLU A 198 22.58 -15.90 -4.51
CA GLU A 198 21.48 -16.50 -5.28
C GLU A 198 21.51 -18.03 -5.26
N GLY A 199 22.71 -18.65 -5.34
CA GLY A 199 22.85 -20.11 -5.23
C GLY A 199 22.37 -20.65 -3.89
N LYS A 200 22.60 -19.93 -2.79
CA LYS A 200 22.09 -20.30 -1.46
C LYS A 200 20.58 -20.07 -1.34
N ALA A 201 20.03 -19.04 -2.00
CA ALA A 201 18.60 -18.83 -2.08
C ALA A 201 17.91 -20.00 -2.80
N ARG A 202 18.44 -20.42 -3.96
CA ARG A 202 17.96 -21.59 -4.71
C ARG A 202 18.02 -22.85 -3.86
N ALA A 203 19.17 -23.13 -3.23
CA ALA A 203 19.32 -24.30 -2.37
C ALA A 203 18.32 -24.34 -1.19
N ALA A 204 18.04 -23.19 -0.57
CA ALA A 204 17.07 -23.08 0.51
C ALA A 204 15.62 -23.29 0.01
N ASN A 205 15.28 -22.74 -1.17
CA ASN A 205 13.97 -22.95 -1.79
C ASN A 205 13.78 -24.40 -2.26
N ASP A 206 14.82 -25.03 -2.81
CA ASP A 206 14.81 -26.44 -3.17
C ASP A 206 14.62 -27.33 -1.93
N GLN A 207 15.26 -26.97 -0.81
CA GLN A 207 15.04 -27.64 0.48
C GLN A 207 13.60 -27.47 0.97
N ALA A 208 13.03 -26.26 0.89
CA ALA A 208 11.63 -26.00 1.24
C ALA A 208 10.68 -26.84 0.37
N ALA A 209 10.92 -26.90 -0.94
CA ALA A 209 10.15 -27.75 -1.85
C ALA A 209 10.33 -29.25 -1.54
N ALA A 210 11.54 -29.68 -1.17
CA ALA A 210 11.81 -31.06 -0.77
C ALA A 210 11.09 -31.46 0.53
N ILE A 211 10.93 -30.54 1.49
CA ILE A 211 10.12 -30.74 2.70
C ILE A 211 8.64 -30.97 2.33
N LEU A 212 8.12 -30.23 1.35
CA LEU A 212 6.73 -30.34 0.92
C LEU A 212 6.45 -31.54 0.01
N ARG A 213 7.47 -32.08 -0.68
CA ARG A 213 7.31 -33.14 -1.69
C ARG A 213 6.54 -34.37 -1.18
N PRO A 214 6.88 -34.99 -0.02
CA PRO A 214 6.14 -36.17 0.45
C PRO A 214 4.65 -35.88 0.69
N TRP A 215 4.34 -34.66 1.13
CA TRP A 215 2.97 -34.23 1.35
C TRP A 215 2.23 -33.95 0.05
N ARG A 216 2.90 -33.34 -0.94
CA ARG A 216 2.32 -33.10 -2.27
C ARG A 216 2.05 -34.39 -3.02
N ASP A 217 2.97 -35.35 -2.93
CA ASP A 217 2.79 -36.69 -3.50
C ASP A 217 1.58 -37.41 -2.90
N LYS A 218 1.26 -37.13 -1.63
CA LYS A 218 0.18 -37.78 -0.88
C LYS A 218 -1.18 -37.05 -0.99
N TYR A 219 -1.17 -35.72 -1.02
CA TYR A 219 -2.35 -34.87 -0.85
C TYR A 219 -2.51 -33.80 -1.96
N GLY A 220 -1.75 -33.91 -3.04
CA GLY A 220 -1.81 -33.02 -4.20
C GLY A 220 -0.88 -31.81 -4.10
N ASP A 221 -0.63 -31.17 -5.25
CA ASP A 221 0.32 -30.04 -5.36
C ASP A 221 -0.21 -28.74 -4.74
N ASP A 222 -1.52 -28.62 -4.56
CA ASP A 222 -2.24 -27.44 -4.03
C ASP A 222 -2.12 -27.33 -2.49
N LEU A 223 -0.90 -27.39 -1.97
CA LEU A 223 -0.58 -27.15 -0.55
C LEU A 223 -0.02 -25.73 -0.39
N VAL A 224 0.97 -25.54 0.49
CA VAL A 224 1.46 -24.20 0.82
C VAL A 224 2.10 -23.52 -0.39
N SER A 225 1.77 -22.24 -0.56
CA SER A 225 2.26 -21.41 -1.66
C SER A 225 3.71 -20.97 -1.39
N LEU A 226 4.62 -21.39 -2.28
CA LEU A 226 6.01 -20.97 -2.25
C LEU A 226 6.25 -19.90 -3.32
N TYR A 227 6.94 -18.83 -2.95
CA TYR A 227 7.46 -17.87 -3.91
C TYR A 227 8.52 -18.54 -4.78
N ASP A 228 8.25 -18.70 -6.07
CA ASP A 228 9.25 -19.03 -7.08
C ASP A 228 9.71 -17.76 -7.83
N ASP A 229 10.62 -17.90 -8.81
CA ASP A 229 11.09 -16.76 -9.62
C ASP A 229 9.95 -16.08 -10.44
N LEU A 230 8.76 -16.67 -10.50
CA LEU A 230 7.59 -16.22 -11.26
C LEU A 230 6.47 -15.63 -10.36
N GLU A 231 6.44 -15.97 -9.07
CA GLU A 231 5.50 -15.47 -8.08
C GLU A 231 5.99 -14.21 -7.35
N ARG A 232 5.06 -13.27 -7.15
CA ARG A 232 5.35 -11.90 -6.73
C ARG A 232 5.42 -11.81 -5.20
N VAL A 233 6.59 -11.50 -4.65
CA VAL A 233 6.73 -11.11 -3.23
C VAL A 233 6.06 -9.73 -3.03
N PRO A 234 5.13 -9.57 -2.07
CA PRO A 234 4.54 -8.26 -1.76
C PRO A 234 5.62 -7.21 -1.46
N GLY A 235 5.57 -6.05 -2.12
CA GLY A 235 6.62 -5.02 -2.00
C GLY A 235 7.66 -5.01 -3.12
N PHE A 236 7.97 -6.19 -3.69
CA PHE A 236 8.92 -6.35 -4.81
C PHE A 236 8.24 -6.63 -6.15
N GLU A 237 6.90 -6.60 -6.17
CA GLU A 237 6.05 -6.83 -7.33
C GLU A 237 6.62 -6.17 -8.60
N PRO A 238 7.22 -6.94 -9.52
CA PRO A 238 7.56 -6.43 -10.83
C PRO A 238 6.25 -6.36 -11.56
N GLN A 239 5.83 -5.14 -11.87
CA GLN A 239 4.60 -4.84 -12.57
C GLN A 239 4.71 -5.13 -14.08
N GLY A 240 5.30 -6.29 -14.41
CA GLY A 240 5.62 -6.77 -15.74
C GLY A 240 7.13 -6.97 -15.96
N ARG A 241 7.51 -7.65 -17.06
CA ARG A 241 8.90 -7.72 -17.57
C ARG A 241 9.26 -6.43 -18.34
N THR A 242 8.86 -5.28 -17.80
CA THR A 242 9.03 -3.97 -18.42
C THR A 242 10.48 -3.49 -18.26
N ARG A 243 10.88 -2.49 -19.05
CA ARG A 243 12.21 -1.87 -18.95
C ARG A 243 12.46 -1.30 -17.55
N ILE A 244 11.45 -0.64 -16.96
CA ILE A 244 11.53 -0.07 -15.60
C ILE A 244 11.78 -1.17 -14.56
N ALA A 245 11.01 -2.26 -14.56
CA ALA A 245 11.20 -3.35 -13.61
C ALA A 245 12.59 -4.01 -13.72
N ARG A 246 13.13 -4.12 -14.95
CA ARG A 246 14.49 -4.65 -15.20
C ARG A 246 15.57 -3.69 -14.69
N THR A 247 15.42 -2.40 -14.94
CA THR A 247 16.33 -1.37 -14.43
C THR A 247 16.30 -1.32 -12.90
N LEU A 248 15.13 -1.41 -12.27
CA LEU A 248 15.02 -1.46 -10.81
C LEU A 248 15.73 -2.68 -10.22
N ARG A 249 15.50 -3.88 -10.76
CA ARG A 249 16.18 -5.11 -10.30
C ARG A 249 17.69 -5.10 -10.52
N SER A 250 18.18 -4.27 -11.45
CA SER A 250 19.63 -4.08 -11.66
C SER A 250 20.28 -3.18 -10.60
N ILE A 251 19.49 -2.47 -9.80
CA ILE A 251 20.00 -1.65 -8.69
C ILE A 251 20.51 -2.58 -7.58
N PRO A 252 21.77 -2.42 -7.14
CA PRO A 252 22.34 -3.20 -6.04
C PRO A 252 21.45 -3.15 -4.80
N GLY A 253 21.16 -4.31 -4.21
CA GLY A 253 20.34 -4.45 -3.00
C GLY A 253 18.88 -4.88 -3.22
N ILE A 254 18.25 -4.54 -4.34
CA ILE A 254 16.84 -4.91 -4.61
C ILE A 254 16.69 -6.41 -4.82
N ALA A 255 17.45 -6.98 -5.75
CA ALA A 255 17.41 -8.41 -6.01
C ALA A 255 17.86 -9.24 -4.78
N HIS A 256 18.71 -8.67 -3.91
CA HIS A 256 19.13 -9.31 -2.66
C HIS A 256 17.99 -9.36 -1.65
N ALA A 257 17.28 -8.24 -1.48
CA ALA A 257 16.12 -8.13 -0.59
C ALA A 257 14.96 -9.02 -1.06
N GLU A 258 14.60 -8.97 -2.35
CA GLU A 258 13.54 -9.81 -2.93
C GLU A 258 13.77 -11.30 -2.66
N ARG A 259 14.99 -11.79 -2.95
CA ARG A 259 15.36 -13.20 -2.70
C ARG A 259 15.39 -13.55 -1.23
N ALA A 260 15.94 -12.68 -0.37
CA ALA A 260 16.00 -12.91 1.07
C ALA A 260 14.57 -13.02 1.64
N TYR A 261 13.69 -12.10 1.26
CA TYR A 261 12.30 -12.04 1.68
C TYR A 261 11.51 -13.29 1.28
N GLY A 262 11.59 -13.67 0.00
CA GLY A 262 10.93 -14.88 -0.51
C GLY A 262 11.47 -16.14 0.16
N THR A 263 12.80 -16.24 0.34
CA THR A 263 13.43 -17.41 0.97
C THR A 263 13.00 -17.58 2.42
N PHE A 264 12.93 -16.50 3.20
CA PHE A 264 12.47 -16.55 4.58
C PHE A 264 11.07 -17.17 4.67
N LEU A 265 10.13 -16.61 3.91
CA LEU A 265 8.73 -17.05 3.95
C LEU A 265 8.57 -18.47 3.43
N ASN A 266 9.28 -18.85 2.35
CA ASN A 266 9.24 -20.21 1.82
C ASN A 266 9.70 -21.25 2.84
N VAL A 267 10.84 -20.99 3.51
CA VAL A 267 11.38 -21.92 4.51
C VAL A 267 10.43 -22.01 5.71
N GLN A 268 9.93 -20.87 6.21
CA GLN A 268 9.01 -20.86 7.35
C GLN A 268 7.72 -21.63 7.02
N ARG A 269 7.13 -21.37 5.86
CA ARG A 269 5.93 -22.04 5.35
C ARG A 269 6.10 -23.54 5.24
N ALA A 270 7.17 -23.99 4.57
CA ALA A 270 7.42 -25.40 4.35
C ALA A 270 7.63 -26.17 5.67
N LYS A 271 8.44 -25.61 6.58
CA LYS A 271 8.70 -26.24 7.88
C LYS A 271 7.46 -26.29 8.75
N THR A 272 6.73 -25.18 8.85
CA THR A 272 5.52 -25.11 9.68
C THR A 272 4.46 -26.08 9.19
N PHE A 273 4.28 -26.16 7.87
CA PHE A 273 3.35 -27.13 7.27
C PHE A 273 3.76 -28.55 7.56
N ASN A 274 5.03 -28.90 7.40
CA ASN A 274 5.52 -30.23 7.73
C ASN A 274 5.24 -30.58 9.21
N THR A 275 5.46 -29.65 10.14
CA THR A 275 5.14 -29.85 11.57
C THR A 275 3.65 -30.10 11.77
N MET A 276 2.78 -29.26 11.21
CA MET A 276 1.33 -29.36 11.38
C MET A 276 0.74 -30.59 10.68
N ALA A 277 1.18 -30.88 9.45
CA ALA A 277 0.76 -32.05 8.68
C ALA A 277 1.18 -33.36 9.38
N THR A 278 2.40 -33.42 9.93
CA THR A 278 2.85 -34.57 10.74
C THR A 278 1.96 -34.76 11.98
N ALA A 279 1.56 -33.67 12.64
CA ALA A 279 0.67 -33.75 13.79
C ALA A 279 -0.73 -34.28 13.42
N LEU A 280 -1.29 -33.83 12.30
CA LEU A 280 -2.55 -34.34 11.76
C LEU A 280 -2.47 -35.83 11.40
N GLU A 281 -1.41 -36.25 10.70
CA GLU A 281 -1.22 -37.64 10.33
C GLU A 281 -1.08 -38.55 11.58
N ARG A 282 -0.34 -38.10 12.60
CA ARG A 282 -0.24 -38.80 13.90
C ARG A 282 -1.58 -38.88 14.65
N ALA A 283 -2.46 -37.91 14.45
CA ALA A 283 -3.82 -37.91 14.96
C ALA A 283 -4.77 -38.80 14.14
N GLY A 284 -4.27 -39.47 13.09
CA GLY A 284 -5.05 -40.36 12.23
C GLY A 284 -5.84 -39.63 11.14
N VAL A 285 -5.58 -38.35 10.89
CA VAL A 285 -6.24 -37.57 9.84
C VAL A 285 -5.63 -37.95 8.49
N THR A 286 -6.47 -38.42 7.56
CA THR A 286 -6.06 -38.84 6.20
C THR A 286 -6.80 -38.12 5.08
N ASP A 287 -7.83 -37.33 5.40
CA ASP A 287 -8.59 -36.57 4.41
C ASP A 287 -7.75 -35.39 3.90
N GLU A 288 -7.65 -35.29 2.57
CA GLU A 288 -6.85 -34.30 1.86
C GLU A 288 -7.30 -32.86 2.15
N GLY A 289 -8.60 -32.64 2.37
CA GLY A 289 -9.17 -31.33 2.66
C GLY A 289 -8.56 -30.68 3.90
N HIS A 290 -8.28 -31.47 4.93
CA HIS A 290 -7.63 -30.96 6.15
C HIS A 290 -6.22 -30.42 5.89
N PHE A 291 -5.43 -31.09 5.04
CA PHE A 291 -4.08 -30.65 4.70
C PHE A 291 -4.12 -29.38 3.85
N ARG A 292 -5.05 -29.28 2.89
CA ARG A 292 -5.28 -28.07 2.10
C ARG A 292 -5.73 -26.88 2.98
N ASN A 293 -6.60 -27.11 3.96
CA ASN A 293 -7.06 -26.07 4.87
C ASN A 293 -5.95 -25.55 5.80
N ILE A 294 -5.11 -26.44 6.35
CA ILE A 294 -3.91 -26.02 7.10
C ILE A 294 -2.94 -25.24 6.21
N ALA A 295 -2.74 -25.65 4.96
CA ALA A 295 -1.90 -24.89 4.02
C ALA A 295 -2.43 -23.47 3.81
N ALA A 296 -3.75 -23.30 3.66
CA ALA A 296 -4.38 -21.99 3.53
C ALA A 296 -4.17 -21.11 4.78
N ILE A 297 -4.32 -21.67 6.00
CA ILE A 297 -4.08 -20.94 7.26
C ILE A 297 -2.63 -20.44 7.33
N ILE A 298 -1.66 -21.28 6.93
CA ILE A 298 -0.25 -20.91 6.89
C ILE A 298 0.00 -19.79 5.88
N ASP A 299 -0.58 -19.90 4.68
CA ASP A 299 -0.50 -18.87 3.64
C ASP A 299 -1.10 -17.54 4.12
N HIS A 300 -2.29 -17.56 4.73
CA HIS A 300 -2.94 -16.36 5.25
C HIS A 300 -2.14 -15.70 6.38
N ALA A 301 -1.62 -16.48 7.34
CA ALA A 301 -0.79 -15.96 8.43
C ALA A 301 0.49 -15.28 7.92
N THR A 302 1.05 -15.81 6.82
CA THR A 302 2.31 -15.35 6.22
C THR A 302 2.14 -14.42 5.02
N GLY A 303 0.97 -13.78 4.87
CA GLY A 303 0.79 -12.70 3.90
C GLY A 303 0.32 -13.12 2.50
N PHE A 304 -0.05 -14.38 2.28
CA PHE A 304 -0.45 -14.91 0.99
C PHE A 304 -1.97 -15.22 0.95
N GLY A 305 -2.75 -14.32 0.34
CA GLY A 305 -4.20 -14.49 0.19
C GLY A 305 -4.64 -15.14 -1.13
N ALA A 306 -5.74 -15.89 -1.09
CA ALA A 306 -6.22 -16.73 -2.19
C ALA A 306 -6.82 -15.96 -3.40
N ALA A 307 -7.31 -14.73 -3.22
CA ALA A 307 -7.83 -13.90 -4.32
C ALA A 307 -7.93 -12.39 -3.98
N PRO A 308 -7.93 -11.48 -4.99
CA PRO A 308 -8.22 -10.06 -4.80
C PRO A 308 -9.63 -9.80 -4.25
N LEU A 309 -9.76 -8.92 -3.26
CA LEU A 309 -11.04 -8.30 -2.91
C LEU A 309 -11.58 -7.54 -4.14
N GLY A 310 -12.73 -7.95 -4.68
CA GLY A 310 -13.46 -7.20 -5.71
C GLY A 310 -13.29 -7.65 -7.16
N ARG A 311 -13.62 -8.91 -7.49
CA ARG A 311 -14.00 -9.28 -8.87
C ARG A 311 -15.36 -8.65 -9.21
N SER A 312 -15.41 -7.34 -9.42
CA SER A 312 -16.51 -6.72 -10.16
C SER A 312 -16.34 -7.00 -11.65
N THR A 313 -17.45 -7.03 -12.37
CA THR A 313 -17.62 -7.42 -13.79
C THR A 313 -16.86 -6.53 -14.80
N ALA A 314 -16.01 -5.60 -14.34
CA ALA A 314 -15.06 -4.83 -15.16
C ALA A 314 -13.67 -5.49 -15.14
N GLY A 315 -13.60 -6.71 -15.69
CA GLY A 315 -12.40 -7.53 -15.75
C GLY A 315 -11.36 -6.98 -16.74
N GLN A 316 -10.47 -6.11 -16.25
CA GLN A 316 -9.05 -5.97 -16.66
C GLN A 316 -8.34 -4.81 -15.96
N LEU A 317 -9.07 -3.92 -15.27
CA LEU A 317 -8.50 -2.82 -14.47
C LEU A 317 -8.64 -3.03 -12.95
N GLY A 318 -9.46 -3.99 -12.50
CA GLY A 318 -9.67 -4.31 -11.07
C GLY A 318 -8.48 -4.99 -10.37
N GLY A 319 -7.40 -5.32 -11.10
CA GLY A 319 -6.19 -5.91 -10.50
C GLY A 319 -5.29 -4.92 -9.76
N GLN A 320 -5.62 -3.62 -9.76
CA GLN A 320 -4.64 -2.56 -9.42
C GLN A 320 -5.17 -1.46 -8.51
N THR A 321 -6.40 -1.54 -8.04
CA THR A 321 -6.94 -0.54 -7.11
C THR A 321 -6.33 -0.63 -5.71
N PHE A 322 -5.83 -1.80 -5.28
CA PHE A 322 -5.28 -2.00 -3.93
C PHE A 322 -3.78 -2.35 -3.95
N PHE A 323 -2.98 -1.62 -3.16
CA PHE A 323 -1.51 -1.59 -3.13
C PHE A 323 -0.82 -2.89 -2.66
N SER A 324 -1.56 -3.93 -2.25
CA SER A 324 -1.03 -5.28 -1.92
C SER A 324 -2.18 -6.29 -1.77
N GLN A 325 -2.90 -6.61 -2.85
CA GLN A 325 -4.13 -7.41 -2.80
C GLN A 325 -4.00 -8.72 -2.02
N ARG A 326 -2.91 -9.47 -2.23
CA ARG A 326 -2.68 -10.74 -1.51
C ARG A 326 -2.42 -10.54 -0.02
N LEU A 327 -1.60 -9.56 0.34
CA LEU A 327 -1.33 -9.25 1.74
C LEU A 327 -2.61 -8.74 2.43
N MET A 328 -3.34 -7.81 1.80
CA MET A 328 -4.59 -7.31 2.35
C MET A 328 -5.61 -8.44 2.53
N SER A 329 -5.85 -9.24 1.50
CA SER A 329 -6.74 -10.41 1.58
C SER A 329 -6.30 -11.36 2.70
N SER A 330 -5.01 -11.68 2.78
CA SER A 330 -4.48 -12.57 3.82
C SER A 330 -4.73 -12.05 5.24
N ARG A 331 -4.71 -10.73 5.47
CA ARG A 331 -4.97 -10.13 6.78
C ARG A 331 -6.44 -10.27 7.19
N PHE A 332 -7.36 -10.10 6.24
CA PHE A 332 -8.77 -10.39 6.49
C PHE A 332 -9.02 -11.87 6.70
N GLN A 333 -8.42 -12.71 5.85
CA GLN A 333 -8.57 -14.16 5.92
C GLN A 333 -8.00 -14.71 7.24
N PHE A 334 -6.84 -14.26 7.68
CA PHE A 334 -6.28 -14.64 8.99
C PHE A 334 -7.25 -14.37 10.16
N LEU A 335 -7.98 -13.25 10.12
CA LEU A 335 -8.98 -12.93 11.15
C LEU A 335 -10.26 -13.78 11.03
N THR A 336 -10.63 -14.21 9.83
CA THR A 336 -11.88 -14.94 9.57
C THR A 336 -11.71 -16.45 9.46
N ASP A 337 -10.49 -16.97 9.30
CA ASP A 337 -10.18 -18.39 9.17
C ASP A 337 -10.78 -19.25 10.30
N PRO A 338 -10.75 -18.87 11.59
CA PRO A 338 -11.43 -19.63 12.65
C PRO A 338 -12.91 -19.90 12.35
N ILE A 339 -13.60 -18.90 11.81
CA ILE A 339 -15.03 -18.94 11.50
C ILE A 339 -15.25 -19.68 10.18
N VAL A 340 -14.48 -19.38 9.15
CA VAL A 340 -14.62 -19.97 7.81
C VAL A 340 -14.32 -21.47 7.85
N GLU A 341 -13.24 -21.87 8.50
CA GLU A 341 -12.87 -23.28 8.61
C GLU A 341 -13.90 -24.06 9.45
N GLY A 342 -14.33 -23.49 10.58
CA GLY A 342 -15.23 -24.19 11.50
C GLY A 342 -16.68 -24.24 11.04
N LEU A 343 -17.25 -23.10 10.61
CA LEU A 343 -18.68 -22.98 10.31
C LEU A 343 -19.00 -23.21 8.83
N THR A 344 -18.12 -22.78 7.92
CA THR A 344 -18.39 -22.88 6.47
C THR A 344 -17.87 -24.18 5.90
N LYS A 345 -16.65 -24.60 6.28
CA LYS A 345 -16.02 -25.82 5.77
C LYS A 345 -16.23 -27.05 6.66
N GLY A 346 -16.64 -26.86 7.91
CA GLY A 346 -16.86 -27.95 8.87
C GLY A 346 -15.55 -28.61 9.34
N ASP A 347 -14.40 -27.97 9.13
CA ASP A 347 -13.09 -28.48 9.50
C ASP A 347 -12.67 -27.97 10.88
N LEU A 348 -13.05 -28.73 11.91
CA LEU A 348 -12.74 -28.36 13.31
C LEU A 348 -11.23 -28.37 13.62
N ASN A 349 -10.44 -29.17 12.88
CA ASN A 349 -8.99 -29.21 13.08
C ASN A 349 -8.33 -27.94 12.52
N ALA A 350 -8.72 -27.53 11.32
CA ALA A 350 -8.27 -26.28 10.73
C ALA A 350 -8.79 -25.06 11.52
N ALA A 351 -10.05 -25.06 11.92
CA ALA A 351 -10.62 -24.00 12.76
C ALA A 351 -9.86 -23.84 14.08
N ARG A 352 -9.51 -24.96 14.72
CA ARG A 352 -8.70 -24.97 15.94
C ARG A 352 -7.30 -24.42 15.68
N ALA A 353 -6.62 -24.87 14.62
CA ALA A 353 -5.30 -24.36 14.27
C ALA A 353 -5.31 -22.86 13.97
N ALA A 354 -6.31 -22.37 13.22
CA ALA A 354 -6.50 -20.94 12.95
C ALA A 354 -6.76 -20.14 14.22
N THR A 355 -7.65 -20.63 15.10
CA THR A 355 -7.97 -19.99 16.39
C THR A 355 -6.73 -19.89 17.26
N GLU A 356 -5.99 -20.99 17.36
CA GLU A 356 -4.79 -21.06 18.18
C GLU A 356 -3.68 -20.15 17.64
N ASN A 357 -3.52 -20.02 16.32
CA ASN A 357 -2.61 -19.04 15.70
C ASN A 357 -3.03 -17.60 16.02
N LEU A 358 -4.31 -17.27 15.83
CA LEU A 358 -4.86 -15.93 16.06
C LEU A 358 -4.71 -15.51 17.54
N VAL A 359 -5.12 -16.38 18.45
CA VAL A 359 -5.05 -16.13 19.90
C VAL A 359 -3.60 -16.08 20.36
N ALA A 360 -2.74 -16.98 19.89
CA ALA A 360 -1.32 -16.93 20.23
C ALA A 360 -0.70 -15.61 19.79
N PHE A 361 -0.92 -15.19 18.54
CA PHE A 361 -0.37 -13.93 18.03
C PHE A 361 -0.85 -12.71 18.82
N PHE A 362 -2.16 -12.45 18.85
CA PHE A 362 -2.65 -11.24 19.53
C PHE A 362 -2.47 -11.32 21.04
N GLY A 363 -2.68 -12.48 21.65
CA GLY A 363 -2.50 -12.69 23.08
C GLY A 363 -1.05 -12.51 23.52
N ALA A 364 -0.08 -13.06 22.79
CA ALA A 364 1.34 -12.88 23.12
C ALA A 364 1.77 -11.43 22.96
N GLN A 365 1.33 -10.75 21.90
CA GLN A 365 1.72 -9.37 21.69
C GLN A 365 1.07 -8.40 22.69
N MET A 366 -0.21 -8.59 23.00
CA MET A 366 -0.88 -7.81 24.06
C MET A 366 -0.27 -8.11 25.43
N GLY A 367 0.07 -9.37 25.70
CA GLY A 367 0.78 -9.77 26.92
C GLY A 367 2.16 -9.10 27.02
N LEU A 368 2.94 -9.10 25.94
CA LEU A 368 4.22 -8.40 25.86
C LEU A 368 4.05 -6.91 26.17
N LEU A 369 3.12 -6.24 25.48
CA LEU A 369 2.85 -4.82 25.67
C LEU A 369 2.45 -4.50 27.12
N ALA A 370 1.55 -5.29 27.70
CA ALA A 370 1.08 -5.12 29.08
C ALA A 370 2.21 -5.34 30.09
N LEU A 371 3.01 -6.39 29.92
CA LEU A 371 4.13 -6.68 30.81
C LEU A 371 5.18 -5.58 30.79
N GLY A 372 5.53 -5.05 29.61
CA GLY A 372 6.51 -3.96 29.54
C GLY A 372 5.96 -2.61 30.00
N LYS A 373 4.64 -2.37 29.86
CA LYS A 373 3.98 -1.21 30.48
C LYS A 373 4.02 -1.29 32.01
N GLU A 374 3.63 -2.44 32.57
CA GLU A 374 3.64 -2.67 34.02
C GLU A 374 5.06 -2.63 34.60
N ALA A 375 6.04 -3.16 33.87
CA ALA A 375 7.45 -3.12 34.26
C ALA A 375 8.09 -1.73 34.10
N GLY A 376 7.36 -0.73 33.59
CA GLY A 376 7.85 0.63 33.36
C GLY A 376 8.93 0.73 32.27
N VAL A 377 9.00 -0.26 31.36
CA VAL A 377 9.97 -0.28 30.26
C VAL A 377 9.52 0.60 29.10
N TRP A 378 8.20 0.69 28.87
CA TRP A 378 7.57 1.55 27.86
C TRP A 378 6.14 1.91 28.26
N ASP A 379 5.48 2.79 27.51
CA ASP A 379 4.02 2.95 27.57
C ASP A 379 3.33 2.18 26.41
N ALA A 380 2.03 1.93 26.53
CA ALA A 380 1.21 1.27 25.51
C ALA A 380 -0.28 1.66 25.64
N GLU A 381 -0.95 1.79 24.49
CA GLU A 381 -2.40 1.99 24.41
C GLU A 381 -3.11 0.70 23.95
N PHE A 382 -4.18 0.35 24.67
CA PHE A 382 -4.95 -0.87 24.50
C PHE A 382 -6.36 -0.62 23.97
N ASP A 383 -6.81 0.62 23.87
CA ASP A 383 -8.05 0.97 23.21
C ASP A 383 -7.91 0.83 21.69
N PRO A 384 -8.62 -0.12 21.05
CA PRO A 384 -8.52 -0.34 19.62
C PRO A 384 -9.03 0.84 18.81
N ARG A 385 -9.75 1.81 19.39
CA ARG A 385 -10.21 3.01 18.68
C ARG A 385 -9.09 4.05 18.50
N SER A 386 -8.02 3.99 19.28
CA SER A 386 -6.89 4.94 19.25
C SER A 386 -5.92 4.68 18.09
N THR A 387 -5.32 5.74 17.51
CA THR A 387 -4.29 5.64 16.46
C THR A 387 -3.01 4.93 16.92
N ASP A 388 -2.78 4.87 18.22
CA ASP A 388 -1.62 4.24 18.86
C ASP A 388 -1.92 2.89 19.50
N PHE A 389 -3.09 2.34 19.21
CA PHE A 389 -3.47 1.00 19.62
C PHE A 389 -2.37 -0.03 19.31
N ALA A 390 -2.01 -0.79 20.35
CA ALA A 390 -1.12 -1.94 20.31
C ALA A 390 0.30 -1.61 19.80
N LYS A 391 0.77 -0.39 20.07
CA LYS A 391 2.14 0.04 19.82
C LYS A 391 2.91 0.21 21.14
N ILE A 392 4.21 -0.08 21.09
CA ILE A 392 5.15 0.35 22.14
C ILE A 392 5.35 1.86 21.98
N ARG A 393 5.26 2.61 23.08
CA ARG A 393 5.46 4.06 23.15
C ARG A 393 6.67 4.39 24.01
N ILE A 394 7.70 4.98 23.40
CA ILE A 394 8.91 5.44 24.09
C ILE A 394 9.17 6.88 23.66
N GLY A 395 8.66 7.84 24.44
CA GLY A 395 8.75 9.26 24.08
C GLY A 395 8.07 9.49 22.72
N PRO A 396 8.76 10.11 21.74
CA PRO A 396 8.23 10.31 20.41
C PRO A 396 8.15 9.01 19.57
N LEU A 397 8.78 7.92 19.97
CA LEU A 397 8.85 6.70 19.17
C LEU A 397 7.63 5.80 19.41
N ARG A 398 6.97 5.41 18.32
CA ARG A 398 5.91 4.40 18.29
C ARG A 398 6.38 3.19 17.48
N ILE A 399 6.36 2.00 18.07
CA ILE A 399 6.74 0.74 17.39
C ILE A 399 5.50 -0.17 17.29
N ASP A 400 5.08 -0.48 16.06
CA ASP A 400 4.01 -1.42 15.75
C ASP A 400 4.50 -2.86 15.90
N THR A 401 3.98 -3.52 16.93
CA THR A 401 4.27 -4.93 17.22
C THR A 401 3.27 -5.87 16.54
N MET A 402 2.15 -5.38 16.02
CA MET A 402 1.09 -6.23 15.45
C MET A 402 1.34 -6.59 13.98
N ALA A 403 2.56 -6.54 13.45
CA ALA A 403 2.86 -6.90 12.06
C ALA A 403 1.95 -6.22 11.01
N GLY A 404 1.50 -4.98 11.30
CA GLY A 404 0.61 -4.18 10.45
C GLY A 404 -0.89 -4.49 10.59
N PHE A 405 -1.31 -5.27 11.58
CA PHE A 405 -2.74 -5.52 11.87
C PHE A 405 -3.41 -4.38 12.65
N SER A 406 -2.66 -3.53 13.38
CA SER A 406 -3.21 -2.44 14.22
C SER A 406 -4.18 -1.52 13.47
N PRO A 407 -3.90 -1.05 12.24
CA PRO A 407 -4.86 -0.21 11.50
C PRO A 407 -6.16 -0.94 11.12
N LEU A 408 -6.09 -2.26 10.87
CA LEU A 408 -7.26 -3.06 10.51
C LEU A 408 -8.15 -3.31 11.72
N LEU A 409 -7.56 -3.71 12.85
CA LEU A 409 -8.27 -3.91 14.11
C LEU A 409 -8.92 -2.61 14.59
N ARG A 410 -8.19 -1.50 14.46
CA ARG A 410 -8.72 -0.18 14.79
C ARG A 410 -9.92 0.20 13.95
N GLN A 411 -9.85 -0.06 12.65
CA GLN A 411 -10.98 0.21 11.78
C GLN A 411 -12.19 -0.65 12.12
N ALA A 412 -11.97 -1.95 12.36
CA ALA A 412 -13.03 -2.87 12.76
C ALA A 412 -13.69 -2.41 14.07
N ALA A 413 -12.90 -1.98 15.06
CA ALA A 413 -13.42 -1.43 16.31
C ALA A 413 -14.27 -0.18 16.05
N ARG A 414 -13.77 0.79 15.29
CA ARG A 414 -14.51 2.03 14.97
C ARG A 414 -15.81 1.79 14.22
N VAL A 415 -15.84 0.81 13.32
CA VAL A 415 -17.05 0.40 12.59
C VAL A 415 -18.03 -0.31 13.53
N ALA A 416 -17.55 -1.16 14.43
CA ALA A 416 -18.37 -1.94 15.35
C ALA A 416 -18.97 -1.09 16.48
N THR A 417 -18.18 -0.19 17.05
CA THR A 417 -18.63 0.71 18.12
C THR A 417 -19.36 1.93 17.57
N GLY A 418 -19.16 2.27 16.28
CA GLY A 418 -19.59 3.56 15.75
C GLY A 418 -18.91 4.71 16.47
N GLU A 419 -17.71 4.49 17.02
CA GLU A 419 -16.98 5.50 17.79
C GLU A 419 -15.51 5.52 17.40
N ARG A 420 -14.93 6.71 17.28
CA ARG A 420 -13.48 6.91 17.19
C ARG A 420 -12.98 7.52 18.48
N LYS A 421 -11.83 7.06 18.96
CA LYS A 421 -11.07 7.73 20.00
C LYS A 421 -10.00 8.58 19.33
N THR A 422 -9.97 9.87 19.62
CA THR A 422 -8.87 10.74 19.20
C THR A 422 -7.61 10.39 19.96
N MET A 423 -6.54 11.04 19.55
CA MET A 423 -5.29 10.99 20.29
C MET A 423 -5.48 11.53 21.72
N THR A 424 -6.42 12.46 21.94
CA THR A 424 -6.72 13.19 23.20
C THR A 424 -7.59 12.44 24.22
N GLY A 425 -7.79 11.13 24.08
CA GLY A 425 -8.67 10.38 24.97
C GLY A 425 -10.18 10.46 24.67
N ASP A 426 -10.60 11.49 23.93
CA ASP A 426 -12.02 11.77 23.66
C ASP A 426 -12.65 10.78 22.67
N THR A 427 -13.87 10.35 22.98
CA THR A 427 -14.64 9.41 22.16
C THR A 427 -15.73 10.14 21.39
N PHE A 428 -15.71 10.01 20.07
CA PHE A 428 -16.66 10.65 19.16
C PHE A 428 -17.46 9.61 18.40
N GLU A 429 -18.76 9.82 18.27
CA GLU A 429 -19.60 9.02 17.38
C GLU A 429 -19.15 9.18 15.91
N THR A 430 -19.17 8.09 15.17
CA THR A 430 -18.87 8.04 13.74
C THR A 430 -19.83 7.10 13.03
N ARG A 431 -20.08 7.36 11.74
CA ARG A 431 -20.96 6.54 10.91
C ARG A 431 -20.18 5.35 10.34
N PRO A 432 -20.55 4.09 10.63
CA PRO A 432 -19.84 2.89 10.15
C PRO A 432 -19.61 2.82 8.63
N PRO A 433 -20.55 3.25 7.76
CA PRO A 433 -20.32 3.29 6.31
C PRO A 433 -19.24 4.29 5.89
N THR A 434 -19.19 5.46 6.53
CA THR A 434 -18.20 6.51 6.26
C THR A 434 -16.79 6.07 6.68
N GLU A 435 -16.69 5.35 7.80
CA GLU A 435 -15.46 4.77 8.32
C GLU A 435 -14.91 3.65 7.43
N ALA A 436 -15.78 2.72 7.02
CA ALA A 436 -15.41 1.67 6.07
C ALA A 436 -14.93 2.27 4.74
N LEU A 437 -15.66 3.26 4.21
CA LEU A 437 -15.29 3.96 2.98
C LEU A 437 -13.95 4.70 3.13
N ARG A 438 -13.71 5.41 4.24
CA ARG A 438 -12.42 6.08 4.53
C ARG A 438 -11.26 5.11 4.63
N PHE A 439 -11.44 3.95 5.27
CA PHE A 439 -10.40 2.92 5.33
C PHE A 439 -10.04 2.38 3.96
N PHE A 440 -11.05 2.05 3.13
CA PHE A 440 -10.79 1.60 1.77
C PHE A 440 -10.18 2.72 0.92
N GLN A 441 -10.67 3.96 1.01
CA GLN A 441 -10.08 5.14 0.35
C GLN A 441 -8.61 5.35 0.72
N ASN A 442 -8.25 5.25 2.00
CA ASN A 442 -6.87 5.39 2.47
C ASN A 442 -5.95 4.21 2.09
N LYS A 443 -6.53 3.07 1.67
CA LYS A 443 -5.81 1.89 1.16
C LYS A 443 -5.79 1.83 -0.39
N LEU A 444 -6.55 2.70 -1.06
CA LEU A 444 -6.64 2.82 -2.51
C LEU A 444 -5.55 3.79 -3.03
N ALA A 445 -4.35 3.24 -3.22
CA ALA A 445 -3.16 3.82 -3.84
C ALA A 445 -2.53 5.08 -3.15
N PRO A 446 -1.21 5.05 -2.84
CA PRO A 446 -0.43 6.20 -2.34
C PRO A 446 0.02 7.20 -3.42
N PHE A 447 -0.66 7.26 -4.58
CA PHE A 447 -0.32 8.17 -5.68
C PHE A 447 -1.38 9.25 -5.95
N PRO A 448 -2.69 9.02 -5.73
CA PRO A 448 -3.63 10.11 -5.51
C PRO A 448 -3.13 11.10 -4.46
N SER A 449 -2.51 10.66 -3.37
CA SER A 449 -1.93 11.59 -2.38
C SER A 449 -0.79 12.42 -2.96
N VAL A 450 0.15 11.86 -3.72
CA VAL A 450 1.25 12.63 -4.35
C VAL A 450 0.74 13.55 -5.47
N ALA A 451 -0.22 13.10 -6.28
CA ALA A 451 -0.85 13.92 -7.32
C ALA A 451 -1.72 15.04 -6.71
N ILE A 452 -2.49 14.73 -5.67
CA ILE A 452 -3.21 15.73 -4.86
C ILE A 452 -2.20 16.66 -4.22
N SER A 453 -1.06 16.19 -3.73
CA SER A 453 -0.05 17.04 -3.10
C SER A 453 0.66 17.98 -4.07
N LEU A 454 0.90 17.53 -5.31
CA LEU A 454 1.42 18.39 -6.38
C LEU A 454 0.36 19.37 -6.90
N LEU A 455 -0.93 18.99 -6.90
CA LEU A 455 -2.04 19.83 -7.37
C LEU A 455 -2.56 20.81 -6.31
N SER A 456 -2.53 20.42 -5.03
CA SER A 456 -2.92 21.24 -3.87
C SER A 456 -1.75 22.04 -3.29
N GLY A 457 -0.52 21.81 -3.78
CA GLY A 457 0.68 22.48 -3.29
C GLY A 457 1.13 22.03 -1.90
N GLN A 458 0.55 20.97 -1.33
CA GLN A 458 0.78 20.53 0.06
C GLN A 458 0.90 18.99 0.17
N ASN A 459 1.94 18.46 0.82
CA ASN A 459 2.06 17.03 1.12
C ASN A 459 1.00 16.56 2.15
N ILE A 460 0.92 15.26 2.50
CA ILE A 460 0.01 14.71 3.54
C ILE A 460 0.21 15.43 4.91
N ILE A 461 1.35 16.10 5.08
CA ILE A 461 1.80 16.80 6.27
C ILE A 461 1.72 18.34 6.09
N GLY A 462 1.08 18.83 5.01
CA GLY A 462 0.78 20.26 4.81
C GLY A 462 1.96 21.11 4.32
N GLU A 463 3.13 20.54 4.05
CA GLU A 463 4.31 21.26 3.56
C GLU A 463 4.30 21.39 2.05
N LYS A 464 4.90 22.47 1.52
CA LYS A 464 5.18 22.61 0.08
C LYS A 464 6.08 21.45 -0.39
N PRO A 465 5.59 20.54 -1.24
CA PRO A 465 6.43 19.49 -1.78
C PRO A 465 7.46 20.12 -2.73
N THR A 466 8.72 20.13 -2.33
CA THR A 466 9.84 20.40 -3.26
C THR A 466 10.11 19.14 -4.08
N VAL A 467 10.59 19.30 -5.32
CA VAL A 467 11.01 18.15 -6.16
C VAL A 467 12.02 17.26 -5.41
N GLY A 468 12.89 17.85 -4.58
CA GLY A 468 13.80 17.11 -3.71
C GLY A 468 13.11 16.29 -2.62
N SER A 469 12.18 16.89 -1.87
CA SER A 469 11.42 16.19 -0.80
C SER A 469 10.54 15.06 -1.34
N VAL A 470 9.84 15.28 -2.45
CA VAL A 470 9.02 14.25 -3.10
C VAL A 470 9.88 13.08 -3.59
N MET A 471 11.07 13.36 -4.11
CA MET A 471 12.00 12.31 -4.52
C MET A 471 12.62 11.58 -3.31
N LYS A 472 12.91 12.26 -2.21
CA LYS A 472 13.36 11.62 -0.97
C LYS A 472 12.27 10.68 -0.42
N ASP A 473 11.04 11.17 -0.30
CA ASP A 473 9.92 10.41 0.27
C ASP A 473 9.47 9.25 -0.61
N LEU A 474 9.69 9.30 -1.92
CA LEU A 474 9.34 8.21 -2.83
C LEU A 474 10.43 7.15 -2.95
N PHE A 475 11.70 7.54 -2.85
CA PHE A 475 12.82 6.68 -3.25
C PHE A 475 13.75 6.28 -2.10
N MET A 476 13.66 6.92 -0.94
CA MET A 476 14.48 6.57 0.21
C MET A 476 13.97 5.28 0.89
N PRO A 477 14.84 4.29 1.15
CA PRO A 477 14.47 3.10 1.90
C PRO A 477 13.94 3.45 3.29
N MET A 478 12.89 2.74 3.75
CA MET A 478 12.21 3.04 5.01
C MET A 478 13.16 3.05 6.22
N PHE A 479 14.12 2.12 6.28
CA PHE A 479 15.06 2.06 7.40
C PHE A 479 16.00 3.29 7.45
N VAL A 480 16.35 3.88 6.30
CA VAL A 480 17.18 5.09 6.23
C VAL A 480 16.37 6.29 6.70
N ASP A 481 15.09 6.33 6.32
CA ASP A 481 14.14 7.35 6.76
C ASP A 481 13.97 7.33 8.28
N SER A 482 13.64 6.16 8.84
CA SER A 482 13.53 5.94 10.29
C SER A 482 14.83 6.26 11.04
N PHE A 483 16.00 5.96 10.44
CA PHE A 483 17.30 6.30 11.03
C PHE A 483 17.52 7.82 11.09
N ILE A 484 17.19 8.55 10.02
CA ILE A 484 17.31 10.02 9.97
C ILE A 484 16.30 10.67 10.93
N GLU A 485 15.04 10.22 10.94
CA GLU A 485 14.03 10.69 11.89
C GLU A 485 14.42 10.40 13.34
N GLY A 486 14.97 9.22 13.61
CA GLY A 486 15.54 8.84 14.91
C GLY A 486 16.73 9.68 15.34
N LEU A 487 17.64 9.99 14.42
CA LEU A 487 18.76 10.92 14.67
C LEU A 487 18.25 12.31 15.05
N ASN A 488 17.23 12.81 14.35
CA ASN A 488 16.70 14.15 14.56
C ASN A 488 15.90 14.29 15.87
N SER A 489 15.28 13.22 16.34
CA SER A 489 14.43 13.21 17.55
C SER A 489 15.19 12.83 18.83
N GLY A 490 16.22 11.98 18.74
CA GLY A 490 16.89 11.42 19.93
C GLY A 490 18.36 11.08 19.73
N GLY A 491 19.03 11.68 18.73
CA GLY A 491 20.44 11.41 18.44
C GLY A 491 20.69 9.96 18.03
N ILE A 492 21.91 9.44 18.26
CA ILE A 492 22.28 8.09 17.83
C ILE A 492 21.44 6.99 18.49
N GLU A 493 20.99 7.22 19.72
CA GLU A 493 20.13 6.27 20.45
C GLU A 493 18.73 6.23 19.82
N GLY A 494 18.13 7.39 19.53
CA GLY A 494 16.87 7.49 18.78
C GLY A 494 16.98 6.87 17.38
N ALA A 495 18.10 7.07 16.69
CA ALA A 495 18.37 6.48 15.37
C ALA A 495 18.38 4.95 15.39
N LEU A 496 19.05 4.36 16.38
CA LEU A 496 19.10 2.92 16.54
C LEU A 496 17.76 2.35 17.01
N ALA A 497 17.07 3.04 17.93
CA ALA A 497 15.75 2.64 18.42
C ALA A 497 14.68 2.64 17.33
N SER A 498 14.77 3.54 16.34
CA SER A 498 13.85 3.60 15.20
C SER A 498 14.25 2.66 14.05
N ALA A 499 15.53 2.59 13.69
CA ALA A 499 15.96 1.82 12.52
C ALA A 499 15.98 0.30 12.77
N LEU A 500 16.40 -0.15 13.95
CA LEU A 500 16.56 -1.60 14.21
C LEU A 500 15.22 -2.36 14.14
N PRO A 501 14.11 -1.91 14.76
CA PRO A 501 12.82 -2.57 14.62
C PRO A 501 12.34 -2.60 13.15
N GLU A 502 12.53 -1.51 12.40
CA GLU A 502 12.13 -1.42 10.99
C GLU A 502 12.84 -2.46 10.13
N THR A 503 14.15 -2.70 10.37
CA THR A 503 14.93 -3.70 9.60
C THR A 503 14.42 -5.13 9.76
N VAL A 504 13.88 -5.46 10.93
CA VAL A 504 13.29 -6.78 11.20
C VAL A 504 11.79 -6.81 10.91
N GLY A 505 11.20 -5.67 10.54
CA GLY A 505 9.82 -5.54 10.08
C GLY A 505 8.80 -5.14 11.14
N LEU A 506 9.24 -4.57 12.25
CA LEU A 506 8.38 -3.87 13.19
C LEU A 506 8.30 -2.41 12.74
N GLY A 507 7.11 -1.96 12.34
CA GLY A 507 6.94 -0.61 11.81
C GLY A 507 7.21 0.44 12.88
N THR A 508 7.96 1.47 12.54
CA THR A 508 8.27 2.59 13.44
C THR A 508 7.63 3.87 12.93
N LEU A 509 7.23 4.72 13.87
CA LEU A 509 6.75 6.07 13.62
C LEU A 509 7.41 6.98 14.65
N ASN A 510 8.04 8.04 14.18
CA ASN A 510 8.74 8.98 15.05
C ASN A 510 8.11 10.37 14.98
N TYR A 511 8.06 11.00 16.13
CA TYR A 511 7.50 12.31 16.35
C TYR A 511 8.70 13.29 16.54
N GLY A 512 8.65 14.50 16.01
CA GLY A 512 9.81 15.42 15.91
C GLY A 512 10.41 15.85 17.27
N PRO A 513 11.59 16.50 17.30
CA PRO A 513 12.26 16.91 18.55
C PRO A 513 11.44 17.86 19.44
N GLY A 514 10.56 18.69 18.85
CA GLY A 514 9.57 19.46 19.62
C GLY A 514 8.60 18.54 20.40
N GLN A 515 8.20 17.44 19.77
CA GLN A 515 7.29 16.44 20.34
C GLN A 515 7.95 15.60 21.46
N ALA A 516 9.27 15.48 21.49
CA ALA A 516 9.98 14.79 22.59
C ALA A 516 9.89 15.59 23.91
N ALA A 517 10.17 16.89 23.87
CA ALA A 517 10.07 17.76 25.05
C ALA A 517 8.61 17.88 25.54
N GLN A 518 7.67 17.97 24.60
CA GLN A 518 6.23 17.95 24.90
C GLN A 518 5.81 16.69 25.67
N VAL A 519 6.28 15.51 25.23
CA VAL A 519 5.99 14.23 25.90
C VAL A 519 6.59 14.16 27.30
N ASP A 520 7.82 14.66 27.49
CA ASP A 520 8.46 14.64 28.81
C ASP A 520 7.72 15.54 29.81
N ILE A 521 7.31 16.74 29.39
CA ILE A 521 6.52 17.66 30.22
C ILE A 521 5.15 17.03 30.54
N ALA A 522 4.46 16.48 29.53
CA ALA A 522 3.17 15.82 29.70
C ALA A 522 3.21 14.70 30.76
N ARG A 523 4.25 13.86 30.70
CA ARG A 523 4.43 12.76 31.65
C ARG A 523 4.72 13.25 33.07
N GLN A 524 5.48 14.33 33.21
CA GLN A 524 5.83 14.89 34.52
C GLN A 524 4.64 15.58 35.19
N GLU A 525 3.88 16.37 34.44
CA GLU A 525 2.84 17.24 34.99
C GLU A 525 1.47 16.57 35.01
N TYR A 526 1.11 15.84 33.95
CA TYR A 526 -0.22 15.26 33.77
C TYR A 526 -0.25 13.75 33.96
N ARG A 527 0.92 13.09 34.07
CA ARG A 527 1.06 11.62 34.09
C ARG A 527 0.33 10.96 32.92
N SER A 528 0.26 11.66 31.80
CA SER A 528 -0.36 11.25 30.55
C SER A 528 0.61 11.49 29.39
N GLU A 529 0.38 10.88 28.25
CA GLU A 529 1.12 11.23 27.03
C GLU A 529 0.59 12.56 26.48
N TYR A 530 1.46 13.36 25.83
CA TYR A 530 1.08 14.67 25.27
C TYR A 530 -0.12 14.58 24.32
N ASP A 531 -0.15 13.52 23.52
CA ASP A 531 -1.21 13.26 22.55
C ASP A 531 -2.58 13.05 23.22
N ASP A 532 -2.60 12.50 24.45
CA ASP A 532 -3.78 12.16 25.25
C ASP A 532 -4.34 13.38 26.04
N LEU A 533 -3.76 14.57 25.89
CA LEU A 533 -4.17 15.80 26.58
C LEU A 533 -5.17 16.64 25.78
N HIS A 534 -5.98 17.46 26.47
CA HIS A 534 -6.88 18.41 25.81
C HIS A 534 -6.11 19.51 25.09
N ALA A 535 -6.73 20.13 24.07
CA ALA A 535 -6.12 21.19 23.28
C ALA A 535 -5.51 22.32 24.15
N ARG A 536 -6.19 22.73 25.22
CA ARG A 536 -5.65 23.73 26.14
C ARG A 536 -4.35 23.26 26.82
N GLU A 537 -4.35 22.06 27.39
CA GLU A 537 -3.19 21.49 28.09
C GLU A 537 -2.00 21.28 27.13
N GLN A 538 -2.27 20.84 25.90
CA GLN A 538 -1.26 20.75 24.86
C GLN A 538 -0.65 22.12 24.53
N ALA A 539 -1.47 23.17 24.48
CA ALA A 539 -1.00 24.54 24.27
C ALA A 539 -0.15 25.05 25.45
N GLU A 540 -0.53 24.76 26.69
CA GLU A 540 0.24 25.10 27.89
C GLU A 540 1.63 24.44 27.87
N ILE A 541 1.68 23.15 27.50
CA ILE A 541 2.94 22.41 27.35
C ILE A 541 3.79 22.99 26.23
N ASN A 542 3.19 23.38 25.11
CA ASN A 542 3.91 24.00 24.00
C ASN A 542 4.52 25.33 24.41
N ALA A 543 3.73 26.19 25.05
CA ALA A 543 4.22 27.47 25.57
C ALA A 543 5.37 27.26 26.58
N GLN A 544 5.25 26.26 27.45
CA GLN A 544 6.30 25.90 28.42
C GLN A 544 7.57 25.39 27.73
N ALA A 545 7.46 24.48 26.76
CA ALA A 545 8.59 23.97 26.00
C ALA A 545 9.30 25.10 25.22
N ALA A 546 8.54 25.99 24.59
CA ALA A 546 9.07 27.18 23.93
C ALA A 546 9.84 28.08 24.90
N GLY A 547 9.26 28.34 26.08
CA GLY A 547 9.89 29.13 27.14
C GLY A 547 11.19 28.54 27.68
N GLN A 548 11.39 27.22 27.55
CA GLN A 548 12.63 26.53 27.89
C GLN A 548 13.69 26.57 26.76
N GLY A 549 13.40 27.26 25.65
CA GLY A 549 14.30 27.38 24.50
C GLY A 549 14.27 26.16 23.57
N VAL A 550 13.28 25.28 23.71
CA VAL A 550 13.07 24.16 22.77
C VAL A 550 12.60 24.73 21.43
N LYS A 551 13.37 24.47 20.38
CA LYS A 551 12.92 24.76 19.02
C LYS A 551 11.84 23.75 18.63
N MET A 552 10.60 24.21 18.55
CA MET A 552 9.48 23.44 18.01
C MET A 552 9.23 23.85 16.57
N GLU A 553 8.89 22.87 15.74
CA GLU A 553 8.36 23.16 14.42
C GLU A 553 7.06 23.95 14.54
N TRP A 554 6.85 24.90 13.65
CA TRP A 554 5.68 25.78 13.63
C TRP A 554 4.36 25.01 13.76
N ARG A 555 4.23 23.91 13.01
CA ARG A 555 3.06 23.03 13.02
C ARG A 555 2.82 22.38 14.39
N ASP A 556 3.87 22.00 15.11
CA ASP A 556 3.74 21.34 16.41
C ASP A 556 3.25 22.32 17.47
N ARG A 557 3.72 23.57 17.42
CA ARG A 557 3.21 24.66 18.26
C ARG A 557 1.75 24.97 17.93
N GLN A 558 1.35 24.86 16.65
CA GLN A 558 -0.01 25.15 16.22
C GLN A 558 -1.05 24.04 16.40
N ALA A 559 -0.62 22.78 16.52
CA ALA A 559 -1.50 21.63 16.60
C ALA A 559 -2.66 21.80 17.60
N PRO A 560 -2.44 22.34 18.81
CA PRO A 560 -3.51 22.53 19.80
C PRO A 560 -4.65 23.43 19.30
N TRP A 561 -4.34 24.48 18.55
CA TRP A 561 -5.35 25.38 17.98
C TRP A 561 -6.25 24.68 16.97
N TRP A 562 -5.70 23.72 16.23
CA TRP A 562 -6.47 22.91 15.30
C TRP A 562 -7.34 21.89 16.03
N THR A 563 -6.78 21.25 17.06
CA THR A 563 -7.51 20.34 17.94
C THR A 563 -8.70 21.04 18.58
N ALA A 564 -8.53 22.26 19.09
CA ALA A 564 -9.61 23.07 19.66
C ALA A 564 -10.76 23.37 18.68
N ARG A 565 -10.46 23.64 17.40
CA ARG A 565 -11.51 23.80 16.38
C ARG A 565 -12.30 22.51 16.19
N GLU A 566 -11.59 21.39 16.08
CA GLU A 566 -12.22 20.08 15.89
C GLU A 566 -13.06 19.69 17.11
N ASP A 567 -12.52 19.84 18.31
CA ASP A 567 -13.23 19.54 19.56
C ASP A 567 -14.51 20.36 19.68
N GLY A 568 -14.44 21.66 19.38
CA GLY A 568 -15.62 22.53 19.35
C GLY A 568 -16.69 22.10 18.33
N MET A 569 -16.27 21.76 17.10
CA MET A 569 -17.18 21.25 16.05
C MET A 569 -17.83 19.93 16.46
N GLN A 570 -17.03 19.00 16.97
CA GLN A 570 -17.51 17.68 17.35
C GLN A 570 -18.44 17.75 18.56
N ARG A 571 -18.13 18.62 19.54
CA ARG A 571 -19.00 18.82 20.69
C ARG A 571 -20.33 19.45 20.29
N TRP A 572 -20.29 20.47 19.45
CA TRP A 572 -21.49 21.07 18.89
C TRP A 572 -22.36 20.02 18.16
N LEU A 573 -21.77 19.21 17.29
CA LEU A 573 -22.50 18.15 16.58
C LEU A 573 -23.16 17.15 17.52
N PHE A 574 -22.47 16.78 18.61
CA PHE A 574 -23.02 15.88 19.62
C PHE A 574 -24.21 16.51 20.34
N ASP A 575 -24.06 17.74 20.82
CA ASP A 575 -25.12 18.44 21.56
C ASP A 575 -26.33 18.72 20.65
N VAL A 576 -26.10 19.11 19.38
CA VAL A 576 -27.17 19.31 18.38
C VAL A 576 -27.84 17.99 18.01
N ARG A 577 -27.09 16.90 17.78
CA ARG A 577 -27.69 15.61 17.46
C ARG A 577 -28.63 15.10 18.56
N GLN A 578 -28.36 15.42 19.83
CA GLN A 578 -29.26 15.06 20.93
C GLN A 578 -30.51 15.93 21.02
N SER A 579 -30.40 17.21 20.67
CA SER A 579 -31.45 18.20 20.83
C SER A 579 -32.31 18.43 19.59
N ASP A 580 -31.69 18.39 18.41
CA ASP A 580 -32.29 18.55 17.08
C ASP A 580 -31.55 17.69 16.02
N PRO A 581 -31.98 16.42 15.82
CA PRO A 581 -31.36 15.52 14.85
C PRO A 581 -31.47 15.98 13.39
N GLU A 582 -32.55 16.71 13.04
CA GLU A 582 -32.74 17.21 11.67
C GLU A 582 -31.72 18.29 11.36
N LEU A 583 -31.43 19.17 12.33
CA LEU A 583 -30.38 20.18 12.22
C LEU A 583 -28.97 19.57 12.14
N ALA A 584 -28.72 18.44 12.81
CA ALA A 584 -27.45 17.72 12.69
C ALA A 584 -27.24 17.09 11.30
N ASP A 585 -28.34 16.76 10.61
CA ASP A 585 -28.34 16.24 9.25
C ASP A 585 -28.51 17.34 8.18
N ASP A 586 -28.62 18.61 8.60
CA ASP A 586 -28.73 19.75 7.70
C ASP A 586 -27.49 19.84 6.77
N PRO A 587 -27.68 20.13 5.47
CA PRO A 587 -26.59 20.31 4.53
C PRO A 587 -25.50 21.30 4.97
N PHE A 588 -25.85 22.40 5.65
CA PHE A 588 -24.87 23.33 6.23
C PHE A 588 -24.06 22.68 7.35
N ALA A 589 -24.67 21.85 8.20
CA ALA A 589 -23.97 21.12 9.27
C ALA A 589 -23.00 20.08 8.70
N GLN A 590 -23.39 19.41 7.61
CA GLN A 590 -22.51 18.49 6.88
C GLN A 590 -21.37 19.25 6.21
N GLN A 591 -21.66 20.38 5.56
CA GLN A 591 -20.65 21.19 4.89
C GLN A 591 -19.67 21.81 5.89
N ALA A 592 -20.14 22.29 7.04
CA ALA A 592 -19.30 22.91 8.07
C ALA A 592 -18.17 21.99 8.55
N GLN A 593 -18.42 20.68 8.58
CA GLN A 593 -17.40 19.66 8.90
C GLN A 593 -16.30 19.55 7.85
N THR A 594 -16.57 19.94 6.60
CA THR A 594 -15.60 19.89 5.50
C THR A 594 -14.81 21.19 5.33
N VAL A 595 -15.31 22.28 5.92
CA VAL A 595 -14.66 23.58 5.87
C VAL A 595 -13.27 23.50 6.50
N SER A 596 -12.28 24.05 5.80
CA SER A 596 -10.91 24.13 6.27
C SER A 596 -10.86 24.81 7.65
N LYS A 597 -10.08 24.23 8.56
CA LYS A 597 -9.90 24.73 9.94
C LYS A 597 -9.38 26.18 10.04
N PHE A 598 -8.80 26.71 8.95
CA PHE A 598 -8.28 28.07 8.86
C PHE A 598 -9.20 29.03 8.12
N ALA A 599 -10.25 28.52 7.48
CA ALA A 599 -11.16 29.34 6.71
C ALA A 599 -12.25 29.95 7.62
N ASP A 600 -12.75 31.11 7.19
CA ASP A 600 -13.90 31.72 7.84
C ASP A 600 -15.15 30.90 7.52
N LEU A 601 -15.79 30.37 8.56
CA LEU A 601 -16.86 29.41 8.41
C LEU A 601 -18.07 30.03 7.70
N ALA A 602 -18.40 31.28 8.01
CA ALA A 602 -19.49 32.00 7.36
C ALA A 602 -19.21 32.19 5.86
N THR A 603 -18.00 32.61 5.52
CA THR A 603 -17.58 32.84 4.13
C THR A 603 -17.63 31.54 3.31
N GLU A 604 -17.09 30.44 3.83
CA GLU A 604 -17.05 29.15 3.11
C GLU A 604 -18.44 28.53 2.96
N LEU A 605 -19.27 28.58 4.01
CA LEU A 605 -20.65 28.13 3.91
C LEU A 605 -21.45 28.97 2.92
N SER A 606 -21.21 30.28 2.87
CA SER A 606 -21.84 31.16 1.88
C SER A 606 -21.39 30.84 0.45
N ALA A 607 -20.10 30.59 0.24
CA ALA A 607 -19.55 30.22 -1.06
C ALA A 607 -20.12 28.88 -1.55
N TRP A 608 -20.14 27.87 -0.68
CA TRP A 608 -20.73 26.57 -0.95
C TRP A 608 -22.23 26.68 -1.24
N ALA A 609 -23.01 27.37 -0.40
CA ALA A 609 -24.45 27.49 -0.59
C ALA A 609 -24.80 28.18 -1.92
N ARG A 610 -23.98 29.15 -2.33
CA ARG A 610 -24.12 29.82 -3.63
C ARG A 610 -23.93 28.84 -4.78
N GLU A 611 -22.93 27.98 -4.71
CA GLU A 611 -22.61 27.00 -5.75
C GLU A 611 -23.66 25.87 -5.78
N GLU A 612 -23.97 25.29 -4.63
CA GLU A 612 -24.86 24.14 -4.49
C GLU A 612 -26.32 24.50 -4.84
N TYR A 613 -26.80 25.64 -4.35
CA TYR A 613 -28.21 26.04 -4.54
C TYR A 613 -28.42 27.00 -5.73
N GLY A 614 -27.35 27.46 -6.39
CA GLY A 614 -27.43 28.39 -7.51
C GLY A 614 -28.06 29.75 -7.15
N ILE A 615 -27.99 30.15 -5.89
CA ILE A 615 -28.61 31.38 -5.34
C ILE A 615 -27.68 32.60 -5.48
N THR A 616 -28.20 33.80 -5.21
CA THR A 616 -27.38 35.02 -5.22
C THR A 616 -26.42 35.05 -4.03
N ARG A 617 -25.36 35.86 -4.14
CA ARG A 617 -24.39 36.06 -3.06
C ARG A 617 -25.05 36.49 -1.74
N ILE A 618 -25.98 37.44 -1.80
CA ILE A 618 -26.66 37.98 -0.61
C ILE A 618 -27.54 36.90 0.04
N GLU A 619 -28.24 36.09 -0.76
CA GLU A 619 -29.06 34.99 -0.26
C GLU A 619 -28.21 33.91 0.42
N ALA A 620 -27.06 33.57 -0.18
CA ALA A 620 -26.14 32.60 0.39
C ALA A 620 -25.51 33.09 1.70
N GLU A 621 -25.04 34.35 1.73
CA GLU A 621 -24.55 35.01 2.94
C GLU A 621 -25.63 35.01 4.03
N THR A 622 -26.86 35.36 3.70
CA THR A 622 -27.99 35.37 4.65
C THR A 622 -28.31 33.98 5.19
N ALA A 623 -28.22 32.94 4.36
CA ALA A 623 -28.50 31.57 4.75
C ALA A 623 -27.42 31.01 5.69
N ALA A 624 -26.14 31.19 5.35
CA ALA A 624 -25.03 30.78 6.19
C ALA A 624 -25.05 31.50 7.55
N ASP A 625 -25.26 32.81 7.53
CA ASP A 625 -25.38 33.64 8.74
C ASP A 625 -26.53 33.18 9.64
N ARG A 626 -27.68 32.86 9.04
CA ARG A 626 -28.84 32.37 9.78
C ARG A 626 -28.51 31.03 10.44
N PHE A 627 -27.96 30.09 9.68
CA PHE A 627 -27.54 28.78 10.20
C PHE A 627 -26.58 28.93 11.38
N LEU A 628 -25.52 29.74 11.25
CA LEU A 628 -24.53 29.93 12.31
C LEU A 628 -25.13 30.56 13.58
N ARG A 629 -26.05 31.53 13.43
CA ARG A 629 -26.74 32.16 14.57
C ARG A 629 -27.72 31.23 15.26
N GLU A 630 -28.49 30.46 14.50
CA GLU A 630 -29.51 29.55 15.07
C GLU A 630 -28.87 28.34 15.75
N THR A 631 -27.74 27.87 15.23
CA THR A 631 -27.04 26.69 15.76
C THR A 631 -26.07 27.02 16.89
N GLY A 632 -25.57 28.26 16.98
CA GLY A 632 -24.48 28.64 17.88
C GLY A 632 -23.14 27.98 17.57
N LEU A 633 -23.00 27.30 16.42
CA LEU A 633 -21.79 26.55 16.05
C LEU A 633 -20.51 27.40 16.13
N GLN A 634 -20.60 28.64 15.64
CA GLN A 634 -19.47 29.55 15.66
C GLN A 634 -19.02 29.86 17.09
N ASP A 635 -19.97 30.03 18.01
CA ASP A 635 -19.68 30.32 19.42
C ASP A 635 -19.03 29.13 20.12
N TYR A 636 -19.48 27.91 19.83
CA TYR A 636 -18.84 26.69 20.32
C TYR A 636 -17.37 26.64 19.89
N ILE A 637 -17.09 26.73 18.59
CA ILE A 637 -15.72 26.70 18.06
C ILE A 637 -14.85 27.81 18.68
N ASN A 638 -15.43 29.00 18.81
CA ASN A 638 -14.74 30.17 19.36
C ASN A 638 -14.38 29.98 20.83
N ALA A 639 -15.21 29.33 21.65
CA ALA A 639 -14.92 29.08 23.06
C ALA A 639 -13.64 28.23 23.23
N TYR A 640 -13.54 27.11 22.52
CA TYR A 640 -12.36 26.22 22.59
C TYR A 640 -11.10 26.89 22.05
N ARG A 641 -11.23 27.66 20.96
CA ARG A 641 -10.12 28.46 20.42
C ARG A 641 -9.61 29.46 21.45
N LYS A 642 -10.51 30.17 22.14
CA LYS A 642 -10.13 31.12 23.19
C LYS A 642 -9.32 30.44 24.29
N GLU A 643 -9.73 29.26 24.74
CA GLU A 643 -8.99 28.50 25.75
C GLU A 643 -7.54 28.19 25.34
N VAL A 644 -7.31 27.89 24.05
CA VAL A 644 -5.95 27.66 23.52
C VAL A 644 -5.12 28.94 23.48
N LEU A 645 -5.69 30.08 23.09
CA LEU A 645 -4.95 31.35 23.08
C LEU A 645 -4.60 31.84 24.48
N ASP A 646 -5.50 31.61 25.43
CA ASP A 646 -5.24 31.92 26.84
C ASP A 646 -4.06 31.07 27.37
N ALA A 647 -3.86 29.88 26.82
CA ALA A 647 -2.79 28.94 27.18
C ALA A 647 -1.45 29.20 26.46
N ASP A 648 -1.45 29.64 25.19
CA ASP A 648 -0.24 30.07 24.45
C ASP A 648 -0.43 31.48 23.88
N PRO A 649 -0.21 32.55 24.67
CA PRO A 649 -0.43 33.93 24.23
C PRO A 649 0.49 34.38 23.08
N GLU A 650 1.63 33.72 22.91
CA GLU A 650 2.61 33.99 21.85
C GLU A 650 2.27 33.29 20.53
N PHE A 651 1.19 32.49 20.50
CA PHE A 651 0.78 31.72 19.32
C PHE A 651 0.65 32.58 18.05
N LEU A 652 0.06 33.78 18.14
CA LEU A 652 -0.06 34.66 16.97
C LEU A 652 1.26 35.28 16.53
N ILE A 653 2.10 35.67 17.50
CA ILE A 653 3.40 36.28 17.23
C ILE A 653 4.27 35.28 16.47
N THR A 654 4.28 34.04 16.93
CA THR A 654 5.04 32.96 16.29
C THR A 654 4.48 32.56 14.93
N TRP A 655 3.19 32.77 14.67
CA TRP A 655 2.62 32.65 13.32
C TRP A 655 3.19 33.68 12.37
N ASP A 656 3.21 34.94 12.81
CA ASP A 656 3.71 36.03 12.01
C ASP A 656 5.20 35.84 11.71
N GLU A 657 5.98 35.44 12.70
CA GLU A 657 7.40 35.12 12.52
C GLU A 657 7.61 33.95 11.54
N ALA A 658 6.83 32.86 11.66
CA ALA A 658 6.93 31.72 10.74
C ALA A 658 6.53 32.11 9.30
N PHE A 659 5.55 33.00 9.13
CA PHE A 659 5.17 33.51 7.82
C PHE A 659 6.25 34.43 7.23
N GLU A 660 6.80 35.34 8.03
CA GLU A 660 7.87 36.26 7.62
C GLU A 660 9.16 35.53 7.24
N ASN A 661 9.49 34.46 7.96
CA ASN A 661 10.65 33.61 7.68
C ASN A 661 10.45 32.69 6.45
N GLY A 662 9.22 32.59 5.94
CA GLY A 662 8.88 31.72 4.81
C GLY A 662 8.70 30.25 5.19
N ASP A 663 8.59 29.95 6.49
CA ASP A 663 8.32 28.61 7.00
C ASP A 663 6.86 28.20 6.74
N VAL A 664 5.96 29.18 6.60
CA VAL A 664 4.58 28.97 6.14
C VAL A 664 4.13 29.97 5.08
N GLU A 665 3.19 29.54 4.24
CA GLU A 665 2.72 30.32 3.09
C GLU A 665 1.60 31.31 3.40
N TYR A 666 1.03 31.25 4.60
CA TYR A 666 -0.16 32.01 4.96
C TYR A 666 0.04 32.70 6.30
N ALA A 667 -0.17 34.01 6.30
CA ALA A 667 -0.31 34.80 7.51
C ALA A 667 -1.59 34.39 8.26
N PRO A 668 -1.72 34.67 9.57
CA PRO A 668 -2.99 34.63 10.26
C PRO A 668 -4.05 35.39 9.46
N ALA A 669 -5.17 34.73 9.15
CA ALA A 669 -6.26 35.37 8.46
C ALA A 669 -6.79 36.56 9.27
N LYS A 670 -7.33 37.58 8.58
CA LYS A 670 -7.81 38.81 9.22
C LYS A 670 -8.79 38.53 10.37
N TRP A 671 -9.73 37.61 10.16
CA TRP A 671 -10.70 37.21 11.18
C TRP A 671 -10.04 36.56 12.41
N VAL A 672 -8.92 35.85 12.25
CA VAL A 672 -8.16 35.29 13.37
C VAL A 672 -7.54 36.41 14.19
N ARG A 673 -6.98 37.44 13.55
CA ARG A 673 -6.43 38.60 14.24
C ARG A 673 -7.51 39.38 14.97
N GLU A 674 -8.64 39.63 14.30
CA GLU A 674 -9.80 40.29 14.90
C GLU A 674 -10.31 39.50 16.11
N PHE A 675 -10.38 38.17 16.01
CA PHE A 675 -10.76 37.29 17.12
C PHE A 675 -9.81 37.43 18.33
N VAL A 676 -8.50 37.51 18.10
CA VAL A 676 -7.53 37.70 19.20
C VAL A 676 -7.57 39.11 19.76
N GLU A 677 -7.72 40.14 18.92
CA GLU A 677 -7.88 41.53 19.35
C GLU A 677 -9.17 41.77 20.13
N GLU A 678 -10.25 41.07 19.80
CA GLU A 678 -11.52 41.09 20.54
C GLU A 678 -11.45 40.27 21.83
N GLY A 679 -10.70 39.16 21.86
CA GLY A 679 -10.47 38.39 23.07
C GLY A 679 -9.56 39.08 24.09
N ALA A 680 -8.68 39.99 23.63
CA ALA A 680 -7.76 40.78 24.44
C ALA A 680 -8.35 42.11 24.98
N ARG A 681 -9.56 42.49 24.53
CA ARG A 681 -10.36 43.62 25.06
C ARG A 681 -11.37 43.12 26.08
#